data_AF-A0A5C8V6A6-F1
#
_entry.id   AF-A0A5C8V6A6-F1
#
_cell.length_a   1.000
_cell.length_b   1.000
_cell.length_c   1.000
_cell.angle_alpha   90.00
_cell.angle_beta   90.00
_cell.angle_gamma   90.00
#
_symmetry.space_group_name_H-M   'P 1'
#
loop_
_entity.id
_entity.type
_entity.pdbx_description
1 polymer ?
#
loop_
_entity_poly.entity_id
_entity_poly.type
_entity_poly.pdbx_seq_one_letter_code
_entity_poly.pdbx_strand_id
1 'polypeptide(L)'
;MLKYNLVSTHQAKMKYPIFLKTSPEGEDLFKGKSQEKIAGIIEEVIENQSFENHVIGLEGQWGSGKSNTIDILKRKFDTKEKPYHFFTYDTWGHQEDLTRRSFLEEILHELLSKKLLVNVDKKWENLEAQLLAKKSTKHTSKFPQIKRFWVLFTTSFLLFTILSTVIDDLVQASYISSSSFWIFLLKYLPPAIFLFFAFRDFWIEFRQMKPEDVGFDKNYDLSGWEKIGFLTFWFSGKDVTSREVENIIEEEPSVKKFKEYFQQIVGDLDTSKISGLVLIFDNMDRLSSFEKVMSLWSSIHTFFAECKYSKVWVLIPYDRTHLANFFDRQSPEKGRLIAHEFISKTFSTSFRISPPVISDWKGFFREKMSIAFGKDFFKNKKVVDEAYFIETIFDYSYPKSVNPRQIISYINSIVGLYKQWNNSIPIRYLALFTIKKHKILDSPIETISNRSYLGNLSGLFLEDNKLEQYMSALVFNVNLEKANEVLLKPEIEQIMVNANLDGLTEIKKHPQFLSYFDMVIKERVNSDSIILENISNVLVSCKDILNTSVYHNYWRRINNELDIKITNRKQYHEEFSNIHKLSLTESKFPNGKPKTILKQLIESCKKSVYQDDSKKVTSDYYTFLSSIQEFLQNEKIEIGITEIVPYCTADGNNYVKIIEEARENIAEYKILVTEKDICNYLIENDYGLTEVEKDSSQRYLLEIILEVNKASKLSMFKKHIETELDKVTYDQSEALGNLIIANRILMSDDKKPLKKKLSFETARGHFINEEPDEEAEYFYDLIATLIAYQTNKKYEGEEFIEILQKEREIDLIRLSSIIEYYISYGDLLKMCIHGDDYYELIADVAKHITNKSYGTSRLLASWVFKNWDDIQSTIFDGEFENFMRRFDRWEKHFSDDINVDNVVDSVDLALFTEIDIKEQQQYKSLKFVCDLTVKRFENFSTTEWASIFDKKNKEEKFFKHLYVKGKISNRILKSSDFNTAYENHMYKIISGEVENYDSSFWKELVIKERLNVNSLKRIFNVILDKLLHFDHSIKIKELLFFKEGLLNYCSNFWKYSSEVQRQILIPLLKNKKGFENFIIGNEDKIIRVFKASDEYIHDIKEAMKENLDTDIEAHNNSAKYIINNTKIGNLIKSDKKKESNEDDNEK
;
A
#
# COMPACT_ATOMS: atom_id res chain seq x y z
N MET A 1 -74.06 -56.41 -17.12
CA MET A 1 -73.91 -56.70 -15.68
C MET A 1 -72.91 -57.83 -15.41
N LEU A 2 -71.78 -57.90 -16.14
CA LEU A 2 -70.67 -58.84 -15.92
C LEU A 2 -69.41 -58.24 -16.58
N LYS A 3 -68.72 -57.32 -15.87
CA LYS A 3 -67.31 -56.89 -16.12
C LYS A 3 -66.83 -55.91 -15.04
N TYR A 4 -67.14 -56.18 -13.77
CA TYR A 4 -66.65 -55.40 -12.61
C TYR A 4 -65.86 -56.25 -11.58
N ASN A 5 -65.45 -57.48 -11.93
CA ASN A 5 -64.89 -58.45 -10.97
C ASN A 5 -63.54 -59.07 -11.40
N LEU A 6 -62.60 -58.27 -11.94
CA LEU A 6 -61.23 -58.74 -12.17
C LEU A 6 -60.17 -57.67 -11.84
N VAL A 7 -60.26 -57.05 -10.65
CA VAL A 7 -59.09 -56.47 -9.96
C VAL A 7 -59.32 -56.57 -8.44
N SER A 8 -59.51 -57.77 -7.90
CA SER A 8 -59.70 -57.96 -6.44
C SER A 8 -58.96 -59.16 -5.86
N THR A 9 -57.86 -59.59 -6.47
CA THR A 9 -57.01 -60.65 -5.91
C THR A 9 -55.54 -60.41 -6.26
N HIS A 10 -54.90 -59.49 -5.55
CA HIS A 10 -53.49 -59.48 -5.12
C HIS A 10 -53.17 -58.14 -4.44
N GLN A 11 -53.78 -57.87 -3.28
CA GLN A 11 -53.25 -56.82 -2.38
C GLN A 11 -52.10 -57.43 -1.57
N ALA A 12 -50.93 -57.55 -2.19
CA ALA A 12 -49.70 -57.38 -1.43
C ALA A 12 -49.80 -55.98 -0.78
N LYS A 13 -49.46 -55.83 0.52
CA LYS A 13 -49.39 -54.53 1.20
C LYS A 13 -48.51 -53.59 0.36
N MET A 14 -49.11 -52.76 -0.50
CA MET A 14 -48.37 -51.79 -1.29
C MET A 14 -47.78 -50.76 -0.33
N LYS A 15 -46.45 -50.71 -0.26
CA LYS A 15 -45.73 -49.74 0.55
C LYS A 15 -45.76 -48.40 -0.18
N TYR A 16 -46.67 -47.51 0.23
CA TYR A 16 -46.76 -46.15 -0.29
C TYR A 16 -45.51 -45.33 0.07
N PRO A 17 -45.13 -44.32 -0.73
CA PRO A 17 -45.78 -43.90 -1.98
C PRO A 17 -45.42 -44.75 -3.22
N ILE A 18 -46.23 -44.70 -4.27
CA ILE A 18 -46.07 -45.41 -5.55
C ILE A 18 -45.91 -44.44 -6.72
N PHE A 19 -45.18 -44.85 -7.76
CA PHE A 19 -45.08 -44.09 -9.01
C PHE A 19 -46.31 -44.31 -9.89
N LEU A 20 -46.79 -43.24 -10.51
CA LEU A 20 -47.92 -43.22 -11.43
C LEU A 20 -47.44 -43.49 -12.87
N LYS A 21 -48.25 -44.21 -13.67
CA LYS A 21 -47.98 -44.50 -15.09
C LYS A 21 -48.31 -43.29 -15.99
N THR A 22 -47.58 -43.15 -17.09
CA THR A 22 -47.70 -42.04 -18.07
C THR A 22 -48.22 -42.48 -19.46
N SER A 23 -48.46 -43.79 -19.66
CA SER A 23 -48.98 -44.35 -20.91
C SER A 23 -50.42 -43.88 -21.21
N PRO A 24 -50.83 -43.75 -22.48
CA PRO A 24 -52.22 -43.49 -22.82
C PRO A 24 -53.12 -44.61 -22.29
N GLU A 25 -54.27 -44.26 -21.75
CA GLU A 25 -55.22 -45.22 -21.15
C GLU A 25 -56.29 -45.67 -22.17
N GLY A 26 -56.38 -45.04 -23.34
CA GLY A 26 -57.35 -45.38 -24.39
C GLY A 26 -58.79 -44.95 -24.07
N GLU A 27 -58.94 -44.07 -23.07
CA GLU A 27 -60.21 -43.51 -22.61
C GLU A 27 -60.11 -41.97 -22.60
N ASP A 28 -61.16 -41.30 -23.06
CA ASP A 28 -61.28 -39.84 -22.94
C ASP A 28 -61.81 -39.51 -21.53
N LEU A 29 -60.87 -39.32 -20.59
CA LEU A 29 -61.15 -38.95 -19.20
C LEU A 29 -61.65 -37.51 -19.03
N PHE A 30 -61.73 -36.71 -20.12
CA PHE A 30 -62.14 -35.32 -20.06
C PHE A 30 -63.64 -35.17 -20.33
N LYS A 31 -64.28 -34.24 -19.60
CA LYS A 31 -65.73 -33.97 -19.71
C LYS A 31 -66.19 -33.64 -21.14
N GLY A 32 -65.31 -33.12 -22.00
CA GLY A 32 -65.63 -32.68 -23.36
C GLY A 32 -65.68 -33.78 -24.43
N LYS A 33 -65.14 -34.98 -24.15
CA LYS A 33 -65.07 -36.13 -25.08
C LYS A 33 -64.60 -35.80 -26.50
N SER A 34 -63.67 -34.85 -26.64
CA SER A 34 -63.25 -34.34 -27.96
C SER A 34 -62.44 -35.36 -28.76
N GLN A 35 -61.66 -36.20 -28.08
CA GLN A 35 -60.85 -37.23 -28.73
C GLN A 35 -61.75 -38.34 -29.28
N GLU A 36 -62.79 -38.72 -28.52
CA GLU A 36 -63.78 -39.72 -28.95
C GLU A 36 -64.55 -39.26 -30.21
N LYS A 37 -64.91 -37.97 -30.29
CA LYS A 37 -65.58 -37.39 -31.46
C LYS A 37 -64.70 -37.43 -32.72
N ILE A 38 -63.44 -37.01 -32.61
CA ILE A 38 -62.50 -36.99 -33.74
C ILE A 38 -62.21 -38.43 -34.21
N ALA A 39 -62.01 -39.36 -33.27
CA ALA A 39 -61.83 -40.78 -33.61
C ALA A 39 -63.05 -41.34 -34.37
N GLY A 40 -64.28 -40.97 -33.98
CA GLY A 40 -65.49 -41.37 -34.71
C GLY A 40 -65.57 -40.83 -36.15
N ILE A 41 -65.12 -39.60 -36.39
CA ILE A 41 -65.10 -39.02 -37.74
C ILE A 41 -64.04 -39.71 -38.62
N ILE A 42 -62.85 -39.99 -38.06
CA ILE A 42 -61.80 -40.70 -38.79
C ILE A 42 -62.25 -42.13 -39.14
N GLU A 43 -62.93 -42.80 -38.23
CA GLU A 43 -63.55 -44.11 -38.45
C GLU A 43 -64.49 -44.07 -39.67
N GLU A 44 -65.40 -43.10 -39.73
CA GLU A 44 -66.33 -42.92 -40.86
C GLU A 44 -65.60 -42.66 -42.19
N VAL A 45 -64.56 -41.82 -42.18
CA VAL A 45 -63.75 -41.51 -43.37
C VAL A 45 -63.04 -42.76 -43.93
N ILE A 46 -62.47 -43.58 -43.04
CA ILE A 46 -61.73 -44.80 -43.42
C ILE A 46 -62.69 -45.83 -44.03
N GLU A 47 -63.89 -45.98 -43.48
CA GLU A 47 -64.89 -46.94 -43.95
C GLU A 47 -65.54 -46.51 -45.27
N ASN A 48 -65.91 -45.24 -45.40
CA ASN A 48 -66.61 -44.72 -46.57
C ASN A 48 -65.68 -44.42 -47.75
N GLN A 49 -64.37 -44.63 -47.61
CA GLN A 49 -63.33 -44.29 -48.61
C GLN A 49 -63.52 -42.89 -49.19
N SER A 50 -63.77 -41.91 -48.32
CA SER A 50 -64.25 -40.58 -48.72
C SER A 50 -63.21 -39.69 -49.41
N PHE A 51 -61.94 -40.11 -49.50
CA PHE A 51 -60.85 -39.34 -50.10
C PHE A 51 -60.07 -40.16 -51.14
N GLU A 52 -59.62 -39.50 -52.21
CA GLU A 52 -58.84 -40.15 -53.28
C GLU A 52 -57.43 -40.58 -52.85
N ASN A 53 -56.82 -39.88 -51.88
CA ASN A 53 -55.57 -40.32 -51.24
C ASN A 53 -55.85 -40.67 -49.78
N HIS A 54 -55.15 -41.68 -49.27
CA HIS A 54 -55.44 -42.28 -47.97
C HIS A 54 -54.50 -41.81 -46.84
N VAL A 55 -53.89 -40.62 -46.98
CA VAL A 55 -52.97 -40.06 -45.99
C VAL A 55 -53.69 -38.97 -45.19
N ILE A 56 -53.90 -39.22 -43.90
CA ILE A 56 -54.60 -38.34 -42.95
C ILE A 56 -53.62 -37.81 -41.91
N GLY A 57 -53.63 -36.49 -41.72
CA GLY A 57 -52.87 -35.81 -40.68
C GLY A 57 -53.64 -35.70 -39.37
N LEU A 58 -52.99 -35.93 -38.23
CA LEU A 58 -53.52 -35.60 -36.90
C LEU A 58 -52.73 -34.43 -36.33
N GLU A 59 -53.23 -33.21 -36.56
CA GLU A 59 -52.57 -31.97 -36.16
C GLU A 59 -52.86 -31.67 -34.69
N GLY A 60 -51.84 -31.52 -33.85
CA GLY A 60 -52.02 -31.05 -32.49
C GLY A 60 -50.72 -30.81 -31.76
N GLN A 61 -50.75 -29.93 -30.75
CA GLN A 61 -49.57 -29.66 -29.94
C GLN A 61 -49.12 -30.91 -29.17
N TRP A 62 -47.86 -30.94 -28.75
CA TRP A 62 -47.37 -32.00 -27.86
C TRP A 62 -48.24 -32.15 -26.61
N GLY A 63 -48.68 -33.37 -26.34
CA GLY A 63 -49.57 -33.67 -25.22
C GLY A 63 -51.05 -33.32 -25.46
N SER A 64 -51.47 -32.97 -26.68
CA SER A 64 -52.89 -32.79 -27.03
C SER A 64 -53.71 -34.09 -27.00
N GLY A 65 -53.05 -35.24 -26.90
CA GLY A 65 -53.68 -36.55 -26.84
C GLY A 65 -53.76 -37.30 -28.16
N LYS A 66 -52.92 -36.96 -29.15
CA LYS A 66 -52.85 -37.63 -30.47
C LYS A 66 -52.79 -39.16 -30.37
N SER A 67 -51.84 -39.70 -29.60
CA SER A 67 -51.72 -41.15 -29.39
C SER A 67 -52.94 -41.75 -28.67
N ASN A 68 -53.56 -41.01 -27.73
CA ASN A 68 -54.79 -41.48 -27.06
C ASN A 68 -55.98 -41.56 -28.04
N THR A 69 -56.09 -40.60 -28.97
CA THR A 69 -57.09 -40.64 -30.06
C THR A 69 -56.86 -41.86 -30.98
N ILE A 70 -55.60 -42.19 -31.28
CA ILE A 70 -55.25 -43.38 -32.07
C ILE A 70 -55.62 -44.67 -31.31
N ASP A 71 -55.35 -44.75 -30.02
CA ASP A 71 -55.73 -45.91 -29.19
C ASP A 71 -57.26 -46.06 -29.07
N ILE A 72 -57.99 -44.95 -28.96
CA ILE A 72 -59.46 -44.93 -29.02
C ILE A 72 -59.95 -45.45 -30.37
N LEU A 73 -59.34 -45.01 -31.48
CA LEU A 73 -59.67 -45.45 -32.83
C LEU A 73 -59.41 -46.95 -33.03
N LYS A 74 -58.26 -47.44 -32.56
CA LYS A 74 -57.90 -48.87 -32.58
C LYS A 74 -58.94 -49.71 -31.83
N ARG A 75 -59.29 -49.28 -30.61
CA ARG A 75 -60.35 -49.93 -29.80
C ARG A 75 -61.70 -49.99 -30.53
N LYS A 76 -62.07 -48.95 -31.27
CA LYS A 76 -63.32 -48.92 -32.07
C LYS A 76 -63.28 -49.95 -33.21
N PHE A 77 -62.19 -50.04 -33.97
CA PHE A 77 -62.05 -51.02 -35.05
C PHE A 77 -61.91 -52.47 -34.57
N ASP A 78 -61.27 -52.71 -33.42
CA ASP A 78 -61.13 -54.04 -32.81
C ASP A 78 -62.49 -54.67 -32.45
N THR A 79 -63.55 -53.87 -32.31
CA THR A 79 -64.91 -54.35 -32.00
C THR A 79 -65.71 -54.82 -33.23
N LYS A 80 -65.16 -54.73 -34.44
CA LYS A 80 -65.85 -55.08 -35.70
C LYS A 80 -65.52 -56.52 -36.15
N GLU A 81 -66.40 -57.12 -36.98
CA GLU A 81 -66.23 -58.49 -37.49
C GLU A 81 -64.98 -58.67 -38.35
N LYS A 82 -64.61 -57.66 -39.13
CA LYS A 82 -63.34 -57.59 -39.88
C LYS A 82 -62.58 -56.32 -39.52
N PRO A 83 -61.70 -56.37 -38.51
CA PRO A 83 -60.98 -55.19 -38.05
C PRO A 83 -59.98 -54.69 -39.10
N TYR A 84 -59.65 -53.40 -39.01
CA TYR A 84 -58.44 -52.87 -39.65
C TYR A 84 -57.24 -53.20 -38.78
N HIS A 85 -56.13 -53.62 -39.41
CA HIS A 85 -54.90 -53.87 -38.68
C HIS A 85 -54.12 -52.55 -38.49
N PHE A 86 -53.80 -52.20 -37.25
CA PHE A 86 -53.02 -51.00 -36.94
C PHE A 86 -51.55 -51.36 -36.74
N PHE A 87 -50.69 -50.88 -37.65
CA PHE A 87 -49.24 -50.99 -37.57
C PHE A 87 -48.66 -49.63 -37.18
N THR A 88 -47.89 -49.58 -36.09
CA THR A 88 -47.28 -48.32 -35.61
C THR A 88 -45.77 -48.37 -35.81
N TYR A 89 -45.27 -47.50 -36.68
CA TYR A 89 -43.85 -47.31 -36.91
C TYR A 89 -43.37 -46.13 -36.05
N ASP A 90 -42.60 -46.41 -34.99
CA ASP A 90 -42.02 -45.39 -34.10
C ASP A 90 -40.76 -44.79 -34.73
N THR A 91 -40.96 -43.69 -35.45
CA THR A 91 -39.88 -43.04 -36.20
C THR A 91 -38.72 -42.57 -35.31
N TRP A 92 -39.00 -42.17 -34.05
CA TRP A 92 -37.97 -41.78 -33.09
C TRP A 92 -37.16 -42.97 -32.59
N GLY A 93 -37.82 -44.09 -32.29
CA GLY A 93 -37.17 -45.35 -31.91
C GLY A 93 -36.22 -45.88 -32.99
N HIS A 94 -36.55 -45.61 -34.27
CA HIS A 94 -35.75 -46.00 -35.44
C HIS A 94 -34.81 -44.91 -35.96
N GLN A 95 -34.60 -43.81 -35.24
CA GLN A 95 -33.92 -42.62 -35.76
C GLN A 95 -32.55 -42.89 -36.42
N GLU A 96 -31.79 -43.87 -35.96
CA GLU A 96 -30.47 -44.20 -36.54
C GLU A 96 -30.55 -45.02 -37.83
N ASP A 97 -31.60 -45.82 -38.02
CA ASP A 97 -31.78 -46.73 -39.17
C ASP A 97 -33.08 -46.45 -39.95
N LEU A 98 -33.50 -45.17 -40.02
CA LEU A 98 -34.67 -44.67 -40.76
C LEU A 98 -34.55 -44.91 -42.27
N THR A 99 -34.72 -46.16 -42.69
CA THR A 99 -34.55 -46.63 -44.07
C THR A 99 -35.80 -47.33 -44.56
N ARG A 100 -36.01 -47.32 -45.88
CA ARG A 100 -37.10 -48.06 -46.54
C ARG A 100 -37.06 -49.55 -46.21
N ARG A 101 -35.85 -50.08 -46.01
CA ARG A 101 -35.60 -51.45 -45.58
C ARG A 101 -36.17 -51.72 -44.20
N SER A 102 -35.82 -50.91 -43.20
CA SER A 102 -36.27 -51.10 -41.81
C SER A 102 -37.80 -51.11 -41.69
N PHE A 103 -38.49 -50.23 -42.43
CA PHE A 103 -39.95 -50.21 -42.47
C PHE A 103 -40.53 -51.50 -43.07
N LEU A 104 -39.99 -51.97 -44.21
CA LEU A 104 -40.44 -53.22 -44.83
C LEU A 104 -40.16 -54.43 -43.95
N GLU A 105 -39.03 -54.43 -43.24
CA GLU A 105 -38.68 -55.50 -42.30
C GLU A 105 -39.69 -55.59 -41.16
N GLU A 106 -39.95 -54.49 -40.45
CA GLU A 106 -40.81 -54.48 -39.28
C GLU A 106 -42.28 -54.78 -39.62
N ILE A 107 -42.79 -54.20 -40.72
CA ILE A 107 -44.16 -54.47 -41.16
C ILE A 107 -44.33 -55.91 -41.64
N LEU A 108 -43.36 -56.45 -42.39
CA LEU A 108 -43.41 -57.82 -42.87
C LEU A 108 -43.33 -58.81 -41.71
N HIS A 109 -42.45 -58.55 -40.74
CA HIS A 109 -42.33 -59.34 -39.52
C HIS A 109 -43.64 -59.34 -38.70
N GLU A 110 -44.27 -58.17 -38.51
CA GLU A 110 -45.54 -58.08 -37.78
C GLU A 110 -46.68 -58.80 -38.51
N LEU A 111 -46.80 -58.62 -39.83
CA LEU A 111 -47.85 -59.28 -40.63
C LEU A 111 -47.68 -60.80 -40.69
N LEU A 112 -46.43 -61.30 -40.78
CA LEU A 112 -46.12 -62.74 -40.76
C LEU A 112 -46.37 -63.34 -39.38
N SER A 113 -45.90 -62.71 -38.29
CA SER A 113 -46.11 -63.20 -36.93
C SER A 113 -47.61 -63.31 -36.57
N LYS A 114 -48.44 -62.39 -37.07
CA LYS A 114 -49.90 -62.38 -36.89
C LYS A 114 -50.66 -63.20 -37.94
N LYS A 115 -49.98 -63.83 -38.90
CA LYS A 115 -50.55 -64.66 -39.97
C LYS A 115 -51.62 -63.93 -40.80
N LEU A 116 -51.31 -62.70 -41.21
CA LEU A 116 -52.22 -61.80 -41.95
C LEU A 116 -51.97 -61.77 -43.47
N LEU A 117 -51.06 -62.61 -43.99
CA LEU A 117 -50.77 -62.76 -45.43
C LEU A 117 -51.29 -64.10 -45.97
N VAL A 118 -51.78 -64.10 -47.20
CA VAL A 118 -52.19 -65.26 -48.01
C VAL A 118 -50.99 -65.74 -48.83
N ASN A 119 -50.85 -67.05 -49.04
CA ASN A 119 -49.70 -67.67 -49.71
C ASN A 119 -48.36 -67.46 -48.97
N VAL A 120 -48.27 -67.93 -47.72
CA VAL A 120 -47.04 -67.90 -46.89
C VAL A 120 -45.94 -68.88 -47.39
N ASP A 121 -46.03 -69.35 -48.63
CA ASP A 121 -45.13 -70.39 -49.16
C ASP A 121 -43.77 -69.81 -49.54
N LYS A 122 -42.77 -69.93 -48.66
CA LYS A 122 -41.32 -69.62 -48.86
C LYS A 122 -40.95 -68.21 -49.38
N LYS A 123 -41.80 -67.53 -50.14
CA LYS A 123 -41.59 -66.24 -50.82
C LYS A 123 -41.39 -65.14 -49.79
N TRP A 124 -42.33 -65.02 -48.85
CA TRP A 124 -42.31 -63.96 -47.84
C TRP A 124 -41.32 -64.25 -46.71
N GLU A 125 -41.17 -65.52 -46.29
CA GLU A 125 -40.11 -65.93 -45.36
C GLU A 125 -38.71 -65.71 -45.96
N ASN A 126 -38.52 -65.98 -47.26
CA ASN A 126 -37.26 -65.67 -47.94
C ASN A 126 -37.04 -64.16 -48.07
N LEU A 127 -38.08 -63.37 -48.34
CA LEU A 127 -37.94 -61.91 -48.43
C LEU A 127 -37.64 -61.31 -47.05
N GLU A 128 -38.31 -61.76 -45.99
CA GLU A 128 -38.01 -61.37 -44.60
C GLU A 128 -36.57 -61.75 -44.24
N ALA A 129 -36.15 -62.99 -44.53
CA ALA A 129 -34.77 -63.43 -44.33
C ALA A 129 -33.77 -62.64 -45.18
N GLN A 130 -34.12 -62.22 -46.40
CA GLN A 130 -33.29 -61.35 -47.24
C GLN A 130 -33.18 -59.93 -46.68
N LEU A 131 -34.28 -59.37 -46.16
CA LEU A 131 -34.30 -58.06 -45.51
C LEU A 131 -33.54 -58.09 -44.17
N LEU A 132 -33.56 -59.21 -43.44
CA LEU A 132 -32.76 -59.45 -42.23
C LEU A 132 -31.28 -59.74 -42.53
N ALA A 133 -30.97 -60.38 -43.66
CA ALA A 133 -29.61 -60.77 -44.01
C ALA A 133 -28.75 -59.57 -44.44
N LYS A 134 -27.59 -59.40 -43.81
CA LYS A 134 -26.57 -58.38 -44.17
C LYS A 134 -25.62 -58.82 -45.32
N LYS A 135 -25.93 -59.83 -46.15
CA LYS A 135 -24.99 -60.36 -47.18
C LYS A 135 -25.64 -60.61 -48.56
N SER A 136 -24.96 -60.19 -49.63
CA SER A 136 -25.37 -60.40 -51.03
C SER A 136 -25.09 -61.82 -51.53
N THR A 137 -26.06 -62.47 -52.16
CA THR A 137 -25.90 -63.78 -52.83
C THR A 137 -25.70 -63.63 -54.33
N LYS A 138 -24.62 -64.22 -54.88
CA LYS A 138 -24.22 -64.17 -56.30
C LYS A 138 -24.87 -65.31 -57.08
N HIS A 139 -25.62 -65.00 -58.14
CA HIS A 139 -26.18 -66.00 -59.07
C HIS A 139 -25.46 -65.95 -60.42
N THR A 140 -24.88 -67.07 -60.85
CA THR A 140 -24.19 -67.21 -62.14
C THR A 140 -24.97 -68.19 -63.03
N SER A 141 -25.41 -67.76 -64.22
CA SER A 141 -26.09 -68.65 -65.20
C SER A 141 -25.17 -68.98 -66.38
N LYS A 142 -24.98 -70.28 -66.69
CA LYS A 142 -24.14 -70.79 -67.80
C LYS A 142 -25.01 -71.39 -68.93
N PHE A 143 -24.71 -71.12 -70.20
CA PHE A 143 -25.40 -71.69 -71.39
C PHE A 143 -24.50 -72.69 -72.16
N PRO A 144 -24.99 -73.87 -72.60
CA PRO A 144 -24.20 -74.87 -73.34
C PRO A 144 -24.20 -74.68 -74.88
N GLN A 145 -23.15 -75.12 -75.59
CA GLN A 145 -23.07 -75.15 -77.08
C GLN A 145 -23.24 -76.59 -77.62
N ILE A 146 -24.22 -76.84 -78.51
CA ILE A 146 -24.50 -78.16 -79.11
C ILE A 146 -23.67 -78.34 -80.40
N LYS A 147 -22.99 -79.50 -80.55
CA LYS A 147 -22.18 -79.83 -81.75
C LYS A 147 -23.02 -80.25 -82.97
N ARG A 148 -22.50 -80.02 -84.17
CA ARG A 148 -23.22 -80.21 -85.45
C ARG A 148 -23.64 -81.67 -85.71
N PHE A 149 -22.80 -82.66 -85.41
CA PHE A 149 -23.14 -84.07 -85.65
C PHE A 149 -24.34 -84.54 -84.82
N TRP A 150 -24.53 -84.01 -83.60
CA TRP A 150 -25.72 -84.29 -82.78
C TRP A 150 -27.00 -83.78 -83.44
N VAL A 151 -26.96 -82.57 -84.00
CA VAL A 151 -28.08 -82.01 -84.76
C VAL A 151 -28.41 -82.88 -85.99
N LEU A 152 -27.39 -83.38 -86.69
CA LEU A 152 -27.59 -84.25 -87.85
C LEU A 152 -28.16 -85.63 -87.44
N PHE A 153 -27.72 -86.21 -86.33
CA PHE A 153 -28.29 -87.44 -85.78
C PHE A 153 -29.77 -87.27 -85.43
N THR A 154 -30.11 -86.22 -84.67
CA THR A 154 -31.51 -85.97 -84.30
C THR A 154 -32.37 -85.69 -85.52
N THR A 155 -31.85 -84.95 -86.50
CA THR A 155 -32.57 -84.64 -87.75
C THR A 155 -32.81 -85.90 -88.57
N SER A 156 -31.82 -86.78 -88.71
CA SER A 156 -31.97 -88.07 -89.40
C SER A 156 -33.07 -88.92 -88.75
N PHE A 157 -33.06 -89.03 -87.42
CA PHE A 157 -34.04 -89.84 -86.70
C PHE A 157 -35.47 -89.27 -86.84
N LEU A 158 -35.61 -87.95 -86.70
CA LEU A 158 -36.89 -87.25 -86.93
C LEU A 158 -37.38 -87.45 -88.37
N LEU A 159 -36.52 -87.25 -89.36
CA LEU A 159 -36.87 -87.46 -90.77
C LEU A 159 -37.34 -88.90 -91.01
N PHE A 160 -36.66 -89.89 -90.43
CA PHE A 160 -37.05 -91.29 -90.54
C PHE A 160 -38.44 -91.54 -89.94
N THR A 161 -38.71 -91.02 -88.73
CA THR A 161 -40.02 -91.20 -88.10
C THR A 161 -41.14 -90.57 -88.93
N ILE A 162 -40.94 -89.34 -89.42
CA ILE A 162 -41.93 -88.63 -90.23
C ILE A 162 -42.13 -89.34 -91.57
N LEU A 163 -41.06 -89.64 -92.31
CA LEU A 163 -41.17 -90.33 -93.60
C LEU A 163 -41.77 -91.72 -93.45
N SER A 164 -41.41 -92.46 -92.41
CA SER A 164 -42.02 -93.76 -92.12
C SER A 164 -43.52 -93.64 -91.96
N THR A 165 -43.98 -92.75 -91.07
CA THR A 165 -45.42 -92.57 -90.81
C THR A 165 -46.17 -92.11 -92.05
N VAL A 166 -45.69 -91.06 -92.72
CA VAL A 166 -46.35 -90.51 -93.91
C VAL A 166 -46.40 -91.51 -95.07
N ILE A 167 -45.31 -92.23 -95.33
CA ILE A 167 -45.27 -93.21 -96.42
C ILE A 167 -46.14 -94.42 -96.08
N ASP A 168 -46.11 -94.91 -94.84
CA ASP A 168 -46.95 -96.03 -94.41
C ASP A 168 -48.45 -95.67 -94.54
N ASP A 169 -48.85 -94.46 -94.13
CA ASP A 169 -50.21 -93.94 -94.31
C ASP A 169 -50.60 -93.82 -95.78
N LEU A 170 -49.70 -93.32 -96.64
CA LEU A 170 -49.95 -93.18 -98.09
C LEU A 170 -50.09 -94.54 -98.80
N VAL A 171 -49.32 -95.55 -98.37
CA VAL A 171 -49.44 -96.93 -98.87
C VAL A 171 -50.73 -97.57 -98.39
N GLN A 172 -51.12 -97.38 -97.13
CA GLN A 172 -52.37 -97.91 -96.59
C GLN A 172 -53.61 -97.28 -97.24
N ALA A 173 -53.54 -95.99 -97.58
CA ALA A 173 -54.58 -95.28 -98.34
C ALA A 173 -54.57 -95.62 -99.84
N SER A 174 -53.73 -96.56 -100.30
CA SER A 174 -53.63 -97.09 -101.67
C SER A 174 -53.25 -96.07 -102.76
N TYR A 175 -52.76 -94.88 -102.38
CA TYR A 175 -52.32 -93.85 -103.33
C TYR A 175 -51.02 -94.21 -104.05
N ILE A 176 -50.20 -95.09 -103.47
CA ILE A 176 -48.94 -95.56 -104.04
C ILE A 176 -49.05 -97.08 -104.18
N SER A 177 -48.83 -97.58 -105.41
CA SER A 177 -48.78 -99.03 -105.68
C SER A 177 -47.69 -99.69 -104.83
N SER A 178 -48.02 -100.81 -104.20
CA SER A 178 -47.20 -101.56 -103.25
C SER A 178 -46.00 -102.28 -103.89
N SER A 179 -45.26 -101.60 -104.75
CA SER A 179 -43.93 -102.05 -105.17
C SER A 179 -42.96 -101.78 -104.03
N SER A 180 -42.66 -102.84 -103.26
CA SER A 180 -41.95 -102.77 -101.98
C SER A 180 -40.56 -102.10 -102.05
N PHE A 181 -39.91 -102.07 -103.22
CA PHE A 181 -38.55 -101.54 -103.36
C PHE A 181 -38.50 -99.99 -103.34
N TRP A 182 -39.39 -99.31 -104.06
CA TRP A 182 -39.37 -97.84 -104.14
C TRP A 182 -39.83 -97.18 -102.84
N ILE A 183 -40.82 -97.78 -102.18
CA ILE A 183 -41.30 -97.37 -100.86
C ILE A 183 -40.18 -97.50 -99.83
N PHE A 184 -39.43 -98.60 -99.87
CA PHE A 184 -38.26 -98.79 -99.03
C PHE A 184 -37.20 -97.71 -99.29
N LEU A 185 -36.88 -97.42 -100.55
CA LEU A 185 -35.88 -96.41 -100.87
C LEU A 185 -36.27 -95.02 -100.38
N LEU A 186 -37.51 -94.57 -100.59
CA LEU A 186 -37.98 -93.26 -100.10
C LEU A 186 -38.01 -93.17 -98.58
N LYS A 187 -38.37 -94.26 -97.90
CA LYS A 187 -38.49 -94.32 -96.45
C LYS A 187 -37.13 -94.26 -95.75
N TYR A 188 -36.13 -94.97 -96.28
CA TYR A 188 -34.85 -95.16 -95.60
C TYR A 188 -33.70 -94.35 -96.19
N LEU A 189 -33.70 -94.01 -97.48
CA LEU A 189 -32.55 -93.37 -98.14
C LEU A 189 -32.28 -91.94 -97.62
N PRO A 190 -33.26 -91.02 -97.56
CA PRO A 190 -32.97 -89.66 -97.09
C PRO A 190 -32.48 -89.61 -95.63
N PRO A 191 -33.11 -90.31 -94.66
CA PRO A 191 -32.56 -90.41 -93.31
C PRO A 191 -31.17 -91.03 -93.28
N ALA A 192 -30.91 -92.08 -94.06
CA ALA A 192 -29.61 -92.74 -94.12
C ALA A 192 -28.50 -91.80 -94.63
N ILE A 193 -28.80 -90.88 -95.56
CA ILE A 193 -27.83 -89.87 -96.02
C ILE A 193 -27.43 -88.94 -94.87
N PHE A 194 -28.39 -88.40 -94.12
CA PHE A 194 -28.09 -87.55 -92.96
C PHE A 194 -27.35 -88.31 -91.87
N LEU A 195 -27.72 -89.57 -91.64
CA LEU A 195 -27.06 -90.46 -90.69
C LEU A 195 -25.60 -90.70 -91.11
N PHE A 196 -25.35 -90.93 -92.41
CA PHE A 196 -24.02 -91.10 -92.95
C PHE A 196 -23.15 -89.85 -92.73
N PHE A 197 -23.67 -88.65 -93.00
CA PHE A 197 -22.95 -87.41 -92.74
C PHE A 197 -22.72 -87.18 -91.24
N ALA A 198 -23.70 -87.49 -90.38
CA ALA A 198 -23.55 -87.41 -88.93
C ALA A 198 -22.42 -88.32 -88.44
N PHE A 199 -22.39 -89.58 -88.91
CA PHE A 199 -21.31 -90.52 -88.59
C PHE A 199 -19.96 -90.09 -89.15
N ARG A 200 -19.92 -89.55 -90.37
CA ARG A 200 -18.68 -89.03 -90.96
C ARG A 200 -18.13 -87.89 -90.12
N ASP A 201 -18.95 -86.92 -89.76
CA ASP A 201 -18.51 -85.75 -89.00
C ASP A 201 -18.11 -86.15 -87.57
N PHE A 202 -18.86 -87.05 -86.95
CA PHE A 202 -18.48 -87.68 -85.68
C PHE A 202 -17.12 -88.39 -85.78
N TRP A 203 -16.87 -89.15 -86.85
CA TRP A 203 -15.63 -89.88 -87.05
C TRP A 203 -14.43 -88.97 -87.33
N ILE A 204 -14.64 -87.88 -88.06
CA ILE A 204 -13.62 -86.85 -88.29
C ILE A 204 -13.22 -86.21 -86.96
N GLU A 205 -14.19 -85.76 -86.16
CA GLU A 205 -13.90 -85.20 -84.83
C GLU A 205 -13.24 -86.25 -83.92
N PHE A 206 -13.69 -87.50 -83.95
CA PHE A 206 -13.11 -88.60 -83.18
C PHE A 206 -11.63 -88.85 -83.50
N ARG A 207 -11.25 -88.82 -84.78
CA ARG A 207 -9.85 -88.98 -85.20
C ARG A 207 -8.99 -87.77 -84.90
N GLN A 208 -9.54 -86.57 -85.05
CA GLN A 208 -8.78 -85.33 -84.86
C GLN A 208 -8.60 -84.98 -83.38
N MET A 209 -9.43 -85.54 -82.49
CA MET A 209 -9.36 -85.28 -81.06
C MET A 209 -8.02 -85.75 -80.47
N LYS A 210 -7.26 -84.77 -79.99
CA LYS A 210 -6.00 -84.96 -79.26
C LYS A 210 -6.25 -84.89 -77.74
N PRO A 211 -5.34 -85.42 -76.92
CA PRO A 211 -5.47 -85.38 -75.46
C PRO A 211 -5.63 -83.99 -74.88
N GLU A 212 -4.93 -83.06 -75.50
CA GLU A 212 -4.92 -81.66 -75.13
C GLU A 212 -6.31 -81.00 -75.23
N ASP A 213 -7.12 -81.41 -76.21
CA ASP A 213 -8.42 -80.79 -76.50
C ASP A 213 -9.47 -81.06 -75.39
N VAL A 214 -9.22 -82.09 -74.57
CA VAL A 214 -10.08 -82.52 -73.45
C VAL A 214 -9.38 -82.36 -72.10
N GLY A 215 -8.27 -81.60 -72.06
CA GLY A 215 -7.57 -81.22 -70.83
C GLY A 215 -6.64 -82.28 -70.26
N PHE A 216 -6.28 -83.31 -71.04
CA PHE A 216 -5.25 -84.28 -70.67
C PHE A 216 -3.87 -83.89 -71.25
N ASP A 217 -2.80 -84.41 -70.65
CA ASP A 217 -1.43 -84.13 -71.07
C ASP A 217 -1.11 -84.74 -72.46
N LYS A 218 -0.22 -84.10 -73.24
CA LYS A 218 0.09 -84.44 -74.64
C LYS A 218 0.47 -85.89 -74.86
N ASN A 219 1.10 -86.50 -73.86
CA ASN A 219 1.64 -87.86 -73.92
C ASN A 219 0.65 -88.93 -73.44
N TYR A 220 -0.55 -88.54 -73.01
CA TYR A 220 -1.61 -89.47 -72.60
C TYR A 220 -2.29 -90.07 -73.84
N ASP A 221 -2.21 -91.39 -74.02
CA ASP A 221 -2.85 -92.04 -75.17
C ASP A 221 -4.34 -92.27 -74.85
N LEU A 222 -5.21 -91.37 -75.35
CA LEU A 222 -6.65 -91.51 -75.10
C LEU A 222 -7.20 -92.78 -75.73
N SER A 223 -7.84 -93.60 -74.89
CA SER A 223 -8.56 -94.77 -75.34
C SER A 223 -9.75 -94.36 -76.22
N GLY A 224 -10.08 -95.19 -77.21
CA GLY A 224 -11.19 -94.94 -78.11
C GLY A 224 -12.52 -94.75 -77.38
N TRP A 225 -12.75 -95.45 -76.26
CA TRP A 225 -13.96 -95.29 -75.45
C TRP A 225 -14.01 -93.94 -74.70
N GLU A 226 -12.87 -93.40 -74.29
CA GLU A 226 -12.79 -92.09 -73.63
C GLU A 226 -13.11 -90.97 -74.62
N LYS A 227 -12.57 -91.03 -75.85
CA LYS A 227 -12.88 -90.08 -76.92
C LYS A 227 -14.36 -90.12 -77.33
N ILE A 228 -14.96 -91.32 -77.42
CA ILE A 228 -16.41 -91.46 -77.64
C ILE A 228 -17.16 -90.83 -76.46
N GLY A 229 -16.73 -91.11 -75.23
CA GLY A 229 -17.27 -90.53 -74.01
C GLY A 229 -17.37 -89.01 -74.12
N PHE A 230 -16.27 -88.30 -74.37
CA PHE A 230 -16.25 -86.84 -74.48
C PHE A 230 -17.10 -86.29 -75.64
N LEU A 231 -17.10 -86.92 -76.81
CA LEU A 231 -17.90 -86.48 -77.96
C LEU A 231 -19.41 -86.72 -77.76
N THR A 232 -19.77 -87.77 -77.03
CA THR A 232 -21.18 -88.11 -76.77
C THR A 232 -21.74 -87.49 -75.49
N PHE A 233 -20.90 -86.80 -74.70
CA PHE A 233 -21.30 -86.23 -73.43
C PHE A 233 -22.06 -84.90 -73.62
N TRP A 234 -23.39 -84.95 -73.53
CA TRP A 234 -24.24 -83.77 -73.75
C TRP A 234 -24.44 -82.93 -72.48
N PHE A 235 -24.16 -83.46 -71.27
CA PHE A 235 -24.31 -82.75 -70.00
C PHE A 235 -23.45 -83.35 -68.86
N SER A 236 -22.34 -82.69 -68.49
CA SER A 236 -21.99 -82.52 -67.06
C SER A 236 -21.01 -81.36 -66.89
N GLY A 237 -21.34 -80.48 -65.96
CA GLY A 237 -20.61 -79.27 -65.68
C GLY A 237 -19.22 -79.58 -65.13
N LYS A 238 -18.20 -79.21 -65.91
CA LYS A 238 -17.02 -78.47 -65.45
C LYS A 238 -16.36 -77.85 -66.68
N ASP A 239 -16.44 -76.53 -66.70
CA ASP A 239 -15.71 -75.56 -67.52
C ASP A 239 -15.63 -75.82 -69.03
N VAL A 240 -16.70 -75.42 -69.71
CA VAL A 240 -16.62 -74.93 -71.09
C VAL A 240 -17.13 -73.49 -71.09
N THR A 241 -16.34 -72.60 -71.67
CA THR A 241 -16.39 -71.13 -71.60
C THR A 241 -17.81 -70.53 -71.70
N SER A 242 -18.32 -69.99 -70.58
CA SER A 242 -19.60 -69.25 -70.52
C SER A 242 -19.39 -67.80 -70.07
N ARG A 243 -20.00 -66.84 -70.76
CA ARG A 243 -20.01 -65.40 -70.40
C ARG A 243 -20.80 -65.20 -69.10
N GLU A 244 -20.21 -64.54 -68.09
CA GLU A 244 -20.87 -64.26 -66.79
C GLU A 244 -21.41 -62.82 -66.74
N VAL A 245 -22.60 -62.62 -66.18
CA VAL A 245 -23.18 -61.29 -65.86
C VAL A 245 -23.49 -61.27 -64.36
N GLU A 246 -22.99 -60.28 -63.64
CA GLU A 246 -23.18 -60.14 -62.18
C GLU A 246 -24.28 -59.12 -61.86
N ASN A 247 -25.23 -59.49 -61.00
CA ASN A 247 -26.21 -58.58 -60.39
C ASN A 247 -25.93 -58.48 -58.88
N ILE A 248 -25.53 -57.29 -58.40
CA ILE A 248 -25.37 -56.99 -56.96
C ILE A 248 -26.66 -56.31 -56.47
N ILE A 249 -27.16 -56.71 -55.30
CA ILE A 249 -28.33 -56.10 -54.66
C ILE A 249 -27.84 -55.00 -53.69
N GLU A 250 -28.25 -53.75 -53.92
CA GLU A 250 -27.93 -52.58 -53.06
C GLU A 250 -28.52 -52.71 -51.63
N GLU A 251 -27.83 -52.16 -50.63
CA GLU A 251 -28.17 -52.24 -49.19
C GLU A 251 -29.51 -51.57 -48.82
N GLU A 252 -30.00 -50.64 -49.63
CA GLU A 252 -31.29 -49.96 -49.47
C GLU A 252 -32.18 -50.20 -50.71
N PRO A 253 -33.46 -50.62 -50.56
CA PRO A 253 -34.32 -50.84 -51.71
C PRO A 253 -34.58 -49.51 -52.44
N SER A 254 -34.38 -49.51 -53.76
CA SER A 254 -34.76 -48.37 -54.61
C SER A 254 -36.26 -48.09 -54.54
N VAL A 255 -36.67 -46.86 -54.86
CA VAL A 255 -38.08 -46.42 -54.85
C VAL A 255 -38.99 -47.40 -55.61
N LYS A 256 -38.53 -47.90 -56.76
CA LYS A 256 -39.27 -48.87 -57.58
C LYS A 256 -39.42 -50.21 -56.87
N LYS A 257 -38.33 -50.76 -56.31
CA LYS A 257 -38.34 -52.04 -55.58
C LYS A 257 -39.22 -51.96 -54.34
N PHE A 258 -39.15 -50.86 -53.58
CA PHE A 258 -40.03 -50.66 -52.42
C PHE A 258 -41.51 -50.66 -52.83
N LYS A 259 -41.88 -49.92 -53.88
CA LYS A 259 -43.25 -49.89 -54.39
C LYS A 259 -43.72 -51.28 -54.82
N GLU A 260 -42.88 -52.05 -55.51
CA GLU A 260 -43.18 -53.42 -55.92
C GLU A 260 -43.36 -54.36 -54.72
N TYR A 261 -42.44 -54.34 -53.75
CA TYR A 261 -42.55 -55.18 -52.54
C TYR A 261 -43.78 -54.82 -51.71
N PHE A 262 -44.00 -53.54 -51.44
CA PHE A 262 -45.14 -53.10 -50.64
C PHE A 262 -46.47 -53.37 -51.35
N GLN A 263 -46.55 -53.18 -52.68
CA GLN A 263 -47.76 -53.50 -53.44
C GLN A 263 -48.06 -55.01 -53.42
N GLN A 264 -47.04 -55.86 -53.48
CA GLN A 264 -47.22 -57.30 -53.34
C GLN A 264 -47.65 -57.68 -51.91
N ILE A 265 -47.06 -57.07 -50.86
CA ILE A 265 -47.47 -57.28 -49.47
C ILE A 265 -48.96 -56.94 -49.30
N VAL A 266 -49.39 -55.78 -49.81
CA VAL A 266 -50.79 -55.32 -49.75
C VAL A 266 -51.72 -56.21 -50.56
N GLY A 267 -51.28 -56.68 -51.73
CA GLY A 267 -52.04 -57.59 -52.60
C GLY A 267 -52.26 -58.96 -51.98
N ASP A 268 -51.29 -59.44 -51.20
CA ASP A 268 -51.32 -60.74 -50.52
C ASP A 268 -51.92 -60.63 -49.09
N LEU A 269 -52.49 -59.49 -48.67
CA LEU A 269 -53.19 -59.40 -47.37
C LEU A 269 -54.42 -60.32 -47.32
N ASP A 270 -54.60 -60.99 -46.18
CA ASP A 270 -55.74 -61.89 -45.94
C ASP A 270 -57.04 -61.13 -45.70
N THR A 271 -57.72 -60.81 -46.79
CA THR A 271 -59.02 -60.10 -46.82
C THR A 271 -60.16 -60.89 -46.17
N SER A 272 -59.94 -62.15 -45.79
CA SER A 272 -60.89 -62.90 -44.95
C SER A 272 -60.80 -62.48 -43.48
N LYS A 273 -59.63 -62.06 -43.00
CA LYS A 273 -59.36 -61.71 -41.59
C LYS A 273 -59.38 -60.21 -41.32
N ILE A 274 -58.92 -59.38 -42.25
CA ILE A 274 -58.81 -57.93 -42.07
C ILE A 274 -59.44 -57.17 -43.23
N SER A 275 -60.01 -56.00 -42.94
CA SER A 275 -60.59 -55.11 -43.96
C SER A 275 -59.53 -54.27 -44.68
N GLY A 276 -58.42 -54.00 -44.01
CA GLY A 276 -57.30 -53.22 -44.54
C GLY A 276 -56.25 -52.95 -43.47
N LEU A 277 -55.27 -52.14 -43.84
CA LEU A 277 -54.12 -51.77 -43.01
C LEU A 277 -54.17 -50.27 -42.70
N VAL A 278 -53.95 -49.90 -41.43
CA VAL A 278 -53.74 -48.53 -40.99
C VAL A 278 -52.31 -48.40 -40.50
N LEU A 279 -51.50 -47.67 -41.25
CA LEU A 279 -50.11 -47.34 -40.93
C LEU A 279 -50.06 -46.07 -40.09
N ILE A 280 -49.44 -46.12 -38.92
CA ILE A 280 -49.23 -44.97 -38.06
C ILE A 280 -47.74 -44.65 -38.05
N PHE A 281 -47.37 -43.46 -38.53
CA PHE A 281 -46.00 -42.94 -38.39
C PHE A 281 -45.95 -42.01 -37.17
N ASP A 282 -45.71 -42.56 -35.98
CA ASP A 282 -45.70 -41.78 -34.72
C ASP A 282 -44.33 -41.15 -34.44
N ASN A 283 -44.31 -40.11 -33.60
CA ASN A 283 -43.13 -39.37 -33.14
C ASN A 283 -42.26 -38.74 -34.25
N MET A 284 -42.80 -38.57 -35.45
CA MET A 284 -42.04 -38.01 -36.56
C MET A 284 -41.67 -36.53 -36.32
N ASP A 285 -42.50 -35.82 -35.57
CA ASP A 285 -42.25 -34.46 -35.09
C ASP A 285 -41.21 -34.38 -33.96
N ARG A 286 -40.69 -35.51 -33.45
CA ARG A 286 -39.67 -35.54 -32.40
C ARG A 286 -38.25 -35.63 -32.94
N LEU A 287 -38.04 -36.19 -34.13
CA LEU A 287 -36.72 -36.43 -34.73
C LEU A 287 -35.80 -35.21 -34.65
N SER A 288 -34.52 -35.41 -34.28
CA SER A 288 -33.63 -34.28 -33.97
C SER A 288 -33.02 -33.59 -35.19
N SER A 289 -33.01 -34.22 -36.37
CA SER A 289 -32.41 -33.66 -37.60
C SER A 289 -33.45 -33.37 -38.68
N PHE A 290 -33.31 -32.18 -39.26
CA PHE A 290 -34.14 -31.73 -40.38
C PHE A 290 -34.07 -32.68 -41.58
N GLU A 291 -32.86 -33.16 -41.91
CA GLU A 291 -32.63 -34.07 -43.04
C GLU A 291 -33.36 -35.42 -42.86
N LYS A 292 -33.38 -35.99 -41.65
CA LYS A 292 -34.08 -37.26 -41.37
C LYS A 292 -35.60 -37.09 -41.47
N VAL A 293 -36.14 -36.00 -40.91
CA VAL A 293 -37.57 -35.66 -41.06
C VAL A 293 -37.93 -35.50 -42.54
N MET A 294 -37.12 -34.74 -43.30
CA MET A 294 -37.37 -34.51 -44.72
C MET A 294 -37.26 -35.76 -45.57
N SER A 295 -36.26 -36.61 -45.31
CA SER A 295 -36.08 -37.87 -46.03
C SER A 295 -37.26 -38.83 -45.81
N LEU A 296 -37.68 -38.98 -44.54
CA LEU A 296 -38.82 -39.81 -44.20
C LEU A 296 -40.13 -39.24 -44.76
N TRP A 297 -40.35 -37.94 -44.63
CA TRP A 297 -41.55 -37.27 -45.14
C TRP A 297 -41.63 -37.34 -46.68
N SER A 298 -40.51 -37.14 -47.37
CA SER A 298 -40.42 -37.27 -48.83
C SER A 298 -40.70 -38.72 -49.26
N SER A 299 -40.18 -39.69 -48.51
CA SER A 299 -40.48 -41.11 -48.74
C SER A 299 -41.98 -41.39 -48.54
N ILE A 300 -42.60 -40.90 -47.48
CA ILE A 300 -44.04 -41.05 -47.24
C ILE A 300 -44.85 -40.43 -48.38
N HIS A 301 -44.49 -39.24 -48.85
CA HIS A 301 -45.15 -38.58 -49.97
C HIS A 301 -45.04 -39.43 -51.25
N THR A 302 -43.82 -39.80 -51.64
CA THR A 302 -43.56 -40.60 -52.86
C THR A 302 -44.18 -42.00 -52.82
N PHE A 303 -44.30 -42.62 -51.63
CA PHE A 303 -44.81 -43.98 -51.49
C PHE A 303 -46.30 -44.07 -51.22
N PHE A 304 -46.90 -43.14 -50.47
CA PHE A 304 -48.29 -43.26 -50.03
C PHE A 304 -49.20 -42.13 -50.50
N ALA A 305 -48.66 -40.95 -50.85
CA ALA A 305 -49.46 -39.86 -51.40
C ALA A 305 -49.53 -39.92 -52.94
N GLU A 306 -48.42 -40.26 -53.62
CA GLU A 306 -48.38 -40.41 -55.09
C GLU A 306 -48.92 -41.77 -55.58
N CYS A 307 -48.85 -42.82 -54.75
CA CYS A 307 -49.29 -44.17 -55.12
C CYS A 307 -50.59 -44.56 -54.42
N LYS A 308 -51.51 -45.15 -55.19
CA LYS A 308 -52.84 -45.50 -54.71
C LYS A 308 -52.90 -46.96 -54.25
N TYR A 309 -53.04 -47.18 -52.94
CA TYR A 309 -53.28 -48.50 -52.35
C TYR A 309 -54.70 -48.57 -51.77
N SER A 310 -55.59 -49.33 -52.40
CA SER A 310 -57.04 -49.32 -52.12
C SER A 310 -57.46 -49.71 -50.70
N LYS A 311 -56.59 -50.38 -49.93
CA LYS A 311 -56.89 -50.90 -48.57
C LYS A 311 -55.89 -50.45 -47.50
N VAL A 312 -55.05 -49.46 -47.80
CA VAL A 312 -54.05 -48.94 -46.87
C VAL A 312 -54.35 -47.48 -46.55
N TRP A 313 -54.43 -47.16 -45.27
CA TRP A 313 -54.55 -45.80 -44.74
C TRP A 313 -53.31 -45.44 -43.97
N VAL A 314 -52.87 -44.18 -44.07
CA VAL A 314 -51.72 -43.66 -43.35
C VAL A 314 -52.18 -42.55 -42.42
N LEU A 315 -51.96 -42.72 -41.11
CA LEU A 315 -52.20 -41.72 -40.09
C LEU A 315 -50.87 -41.16 -39.60
N ILE A 316 -50.73 -39.83 -39.68
CA ILE A 316 -49.51 -39.16 -39.23
C ILE A 316 -49.86 -38.14 -38.16
N PRO A 317 -49.60 -38.44 -36.87
CA PRO A 317 -49.64 -37.44 -35.83
C PRO A 317 -48.46 -36.48 -35.95
N TYR A 318 -48.76 -35.17 -35.94
CA TYR A 318 -47.72 -34.14 -36.01
C TYR A 318 -48.07 -32.89 -35.20
N ASP A 319 -47.05 -32.13 -34.83
CA ASP A 319 -47.16 -30.77 -34.31
C ASP A 319 -46.66 -29.78 -35.36
N ARG A 320 -47.58 -28.98 -35.90
CA ARG A 320 -47.30 -28.00 -36.94
C ARG A 320 -46.27 -26.95 -36.52
N THR A 321 -46.27 -26.55 -35.24
CA THR A 321 -45.37 -25.51 -34.74
C THR A 321 -43.96 -26.06 -34.61
N HIS A 322 -43.82 -27.29 -34.07
CA HIS A 322 -42.53 -27.96 -34.00
C HIS A 322 -41.96 -28.25 -35.39
N LEU A 323 -42.78 -28.74 -36.32
CA LEU A 323 -42.35 -28.93 -37.72
C LEU A 323 -41.87 -27.61 -38.35
N ALA A 324 -42.62 -26.51 -38.17
CA ALA A 324 -42.23 -25.19 -38.70
C ALA A 324 -40.85 -24.72 -38.18
N ASN A 325 -40.54 -24.97 -36.90
CA ASN A 325 -39.25 -24.62 -36.31
C ASN A 325 -38.08 -25.46 -36.86
N PHE A 326 -38.32 -26.65 -37.42
CA PHE A 326 -37.29 -27.44 -38.09
C PHE A 326 -36.92 -26.89 -39.47
N PHE A 327 -37.89 -26.30 -40.19
CA PHE A 327 -37.66 -25.77 -41.54
C PHE A 327 -36.81 -24.50 -41.56
N ASP A 328 -36.98 -23.60 -40.59
CA ASP A 328 -36.13 -22.40 -40.44
C ASP A 328 -36.16 -21.89 -39.00
N ARG A 329 -35.03 -22.05 -38.27
CA ARG A 329 -34.89 -21.58 -36.88
C ARG A 329 -34.71 -20.06 -36.77
N GLN A 330 -34.25 -19.39 -37.84
CA GLN A 330 -33.96 -17.96 -37.83
C GLN A 330 -35.17 -17.13 -38.30
N SER A 331 -36.00 -17.67 -39.18
CA SER A 331 -37.24 -17.03 -39.64
C SER A 331 -38.47 -17.91 -39.41
N PRO A 332 -39.16 -17.76 -38.26
CA PRO A 332 -40.35 -18.55 -37.92
C PRO A 332 -41.49 -18.43 -38.94
N GLU A 333 -41.62 -17.27 -39.60
CA GLU A 333 -42.65 -17.06 -40.63
C GLU A 333 -42.36 -17.84 -41.90
N LYS A 334 -41.11 -17.86 -42.36
CA LYS A 334 -40.68 -18.64 -43.52
C LYS A 334 -40.80 -20.14 -43.26
N GLY A 335 -40.39 -20.60 -42.08
CA GLY A 335 -40.55 -22.00 -41.65
C GLY A 335 -42.00 -22.46 -41.61
N ARG A 336 -42.93 -21.59 -41.19
CA ARG A 336 -44.38 -21.88 -41.21
C ARG A 336 -44.96 -21.99 -42.62
N LEU A 337 -44.52 -21.13 -43.54
CA LEU A 337 -44.95 -21.15 -44.94
C LEU A 337 -44.50 -22.45 -45.62
N ILE A 338 -43.24 -22.83 -45.42
CA ILE A 338 -42.68 -24.07 -45.93
C ILE A 338 -43.46 -25.27 -45.35
N ALA A 339 -43.61 -25.35 -44.02
CA ALA A 339 -44.37 -26.41 -43.38
C ALA A 339 -45.82 -26.51 -43.93
N HIS A 340 -46.49 -25.38 -44.14
CA HIS A 340 -47.83 -25.36 -44.71
C HIS A 340 -47.88 -25.95 -46.14
N GLU A 341 -46.95 -25.55 -47.00
CA GLU A 341 -46.87 -26.08 -48.37
C GLU A 341 -46.63 -27.60 -48.36
N PHE A 342 -45.70 -28.08 -47.55
CA PHE A 342 -45.38 -29.51 -47.42
C PHE A 342 -46.54 -30.35 -46.84
N ILE A 343 -47.22 -29.85 -45.80
CA ILE A 343 -48.39 -30.50 -45.18
C ILE A 343 -49.54 -30.59 -46.19
N SER A 344 -49.84 -29.49 -46.91
CA SER A 344 -50.95 -29.43 -47.87
C SER A 344 -50.77 -30.35 -49.08
N LYS A 345 -49.52 -30.61 -49.50
CA LYS A 345 -49.21 -31.56 -50.58
C LYS A 345 -49.26 -33.02 -50.15
N THR A 346 -49.11 -33.30 -48.85
CA THR A 346 -48.98 -34.67 -48.34
C THR A 346 -50.29 -35.25 -47.84
N PHE A 347 -51.10 -34.46 -47.13
CA PHE A 347 -52.33 -34.93 -46.51
C PHE A 347 -53.55 -34.60 -47.35
N SER A 348 -54.46 -35.57 -47.48
CA SER A 348 -55.80 -35.31 -48.03
C SER A 348 -56.65 -34.48 -47.10
N THR A 349 -56.51 -34.72 -45.80
CA THR A 349 -57.15 -33.93 -44.75
C THR A 349 -56.32 -33.98 -43.47
N SER A 350 -56.41 -32.93 -42.66
CA SER A 350 -55.79 -32.87 -41.33
C SER A 350 -56.86 -32.63 -40.27
N PHE A 351 -56.99 -33.54 -39.31
CA PHE A 351 -57.87 -33.37 -38.15
C PHE A 351 -57.12 -32.70 -37.00
N ARG A 352 -57.64 -31.56 -36.55
CA ARG A 352 -57.07 -30.82 -35.42
C ARG A 352 -57.52 -31.44 -34.09
N ILE A 353 -56.56 -31.98 -33.34
CA ILE A 353 -56.76 -32.47 -31.98
C ILE A 353 -56.54 -31.33 -30.99
N SER A 354 -57.62 -30.92 -30.33
CA SER A 354 -57.57 -29.87 -29.31
C SER A 354 -56.81 -30.35 -28.08
N PRO A 355 -55.99 -29.49 -27.44
CA PRO A 355 -55.40 -29.80 -26.14
C PRO A 355 -56.50 -30.16 -25.12
N PRO A 356 -56.24 -31.11 -24.21
CA PRO A 356 -57.22 -31.47 -23.19
C PRO A 356 -57.47 -30.26 -22.28
N VAL A 357 -58.71 -29.78 -22.25
CA VAL A 357 -59.14 -28.73 -21.32
C VAL A 357 -59.59 -29.40 -20.03
N ILE A 358 -58.73 -29.40 -19.02
CA ILE A 358 -59.17 -29.82 -17.69
C ILE A 358 -59.95 -28.66 -17.07
N SER A 359 -61.28 -28.74 -17.18
CA SER A 359 -62.19 -27.78 -16.52
C SER A 359 -62.06 -27.81 -14.99
N ASP A 360 -61.50 -28.89 -14.41
CA ASP A 360 -61.20 -29.05 -12.99
C ASP A 360 -59.90 -29.85 -12.78
N TRP A 361 -58.74 -29.22 -13.05
CA TRP A 361 -57.44 -29.88 -12.86
C TRP A 361 -57.12 -30.17 -11.40
N LYS A 362 -57.70 -29.41 -10.46
CA LYS A 362 -57.54 -29.59 -9.01
C LYS A 362 -58.14 -30.93 -8.57
N GLY A 363 -59.31 -31.29 -9.08
CA GLY A 363 -59.90 -32.61 -8.88
C GLY A 363 -58.98 -33.76 -9.32
N PHE A 364 -58.47 -33.68 -10.54
CA PHE A 364 -57.53 -34.68 -11.09
C PHE A 364 -56.22 -34.76 -10.29
N PHE A 365 -55.67 -33.60 -9.88
CA PHE A 365 -54.47 -33.51 -9.05
C PHE A 365 -54.64 -34.26 -7.72
N ARG A 366 -55.74 -33.99 -7.01
CA ARG A 366 -56.05 -34.64 -5.72
C ARG A 366 -56.25 -36.15 -5.86
N GLU A 367 -56.92 -36.59 -6.92
CA GLU A 367 -57.10 -38.01 -7.21
C GLU A 367 -55.75 -38.71 -7.41
N LYS A 368 -54.90 -38.17 -8.29
CA LYS A 368 -53.58 -38.76 -8.56
C LYS A 368 -52.65 -38.69 -7.34
N MET A 369 -52.71 -37.63 -6.53
CA MET A 369 -52.00 -37.55 -5.24
C MET A 369 -52.49 -38.63 -4.26
N SER A 370 -53.80 -38.88 -4.19
CA SER A 370 -54.37 -39.94 -3.35
C SER A 370 -53.98 -41.35 -3.81
N ILE A 371 -53.81 -41.56 -5.11
CA ILE A 371 -53.32 -42.83 -5.66
C ILE A 371 -51.83 -43.01 -5.33
N ALA A 372 -51.03 -41.95 -5.48
CA ALA A 372 -49.59 -41.99 -5.26
C ALA A 372 -49.21 -42.19 -3.79
N PHE A 373 -49.80 -41.44 -2.86
CA PHE A 373 -49.44 -41.46 -1.43
C PHE A 373 -50.38 -42.33 -0.57
N GLY A 374 -51.51 -42.79 -1.12
CA GLY A 374 -52.52 -43.57 -0.42
C GLY A 374 -53.54 -42.70 0.32
N LYS A 375 -54.78 -43.20 0.48
CA LYS A 375 -55.88 -42.45 1.14
C LYS A 375 -55.60 -42.14 2.61
N ASP A 376 -54.80 -42.98 3.28
CA ASP A 376 -54.46 -42.80 4.70
C ASP A 376 -53.49 -41.63 4.95
N PHE A 377 -52.68 -41.26 3.95
CA PHE A 377 -51.80 -40.11 4.02
C PHE A 377 -52.58 -38.81 4.28
N PHE A 378 -53.78 -38.69 3.72
CA PHE A 378 -54.64 -37.51 3.84
C PHE A 378 -55.56 -37.52 5.08
N LYS A 379 -55.41 -38.46 6.03
CA LYS A 379 -56.22 -38.49 7.26
C LYS A 379 -55.70 -37.57 8.37
N ASN A 380 -54.42 -37.20 8.35
CA ASN A 380 -53.82 -36.30 9.34
C ASN A 380 -54.03 -34.83 8.92
N LYS A 381 -54.63 -34.02 9.79
CA LYS A 381 -54.91 -32.59 9.53
C LYS A 381 -53.66 -31.81 9.06
N LYS A 382 -52.49 -32.07 9.65
CA LYS A 382 -51.21 -31.45 9.21
C LYS A 382 -50.82 -31.84 7.77
N VAL A 383 -51.18 -33.05 7.33
CA VAL A 383 -50.86 -33.54 5.97
C VAL A 383 -51.87 -33.05 4.94
N VAL A 384 -53.12 -32.79 5.35
CA VAL A 384 -54.13 -32.13 4.51
C VAL A 384 -53.71 -30.69 4.20
N ASP A 385 -53.18 -29.96 5.17
CA ASP A 385 -52.66 -28.61 4.97
C ASP A 385 -51.45 -28.62 3.99
N GLU A 386 -50.54 -29.58 4.13
CA GLU A 386 -49.42 -29.78 3.20
C GLU A 386 -49.89 -30.12 1.78
N ALA A 387 -50.92 -30.96 1.63
CA ALA A 387 -51.49 -31.31 0.32
C ALA A 387 -52.08 -30.09 -0.39
N TYR A 388 -52.80 -29.23 0.35
CA TYR A 388 -53.31 -27.97 -0.17
C TYR A 388 -52.18 -27.00 -0.52
N PHE A 389 -51.10 -26.99 0.26
CA PHE A 389 -49.92 -26.18 0.00
C PHE A 389 -49.21 -26.60 -1.28
N ILE A 390 -49.06 -27.91 -1.52
CA ILE A 390 -48.50 -28.44 -2.78
C ILE A 390 -49.40 -28.07 -3.97
N GLU A 391 -50.71 -28.22 -3.84
CA GLU A 391 -51.69 -27.81 -4.87
C GLU A 391 -51.52 -26.32 -5.20
N THR A 392 -51.35 -25.48 -4.18
CA THR A 392 -51.15 -24.03 -4.31
C THR A 392 -49.82 -23.72 -5.00
N ILE A 393 -48.73 -24.38 -4.62
CA ILE A 393 -47.42 -24.24 -5.28
C ILE A 393 -47.53 -24.56 -6.78
N PHE A 394 -48.27 -25.61 -7.13
CA PHE A 394 -48.50 -26.00 -8.52
C PHE A 394 -49.35 -24.96 -9.27
N ASP A 395 -50.43 -24.47 -8.67
CA ASP A 395 -51.34 -23.45 -9.24
C ASP A 395 -50.59 -22.15 -9.61
N TYR A 396 -49.82 -21.61 -8.67
CA TYR A 396 -49.02 -20.39 -8.87
C TYR A 396 -47.93 -20.51 -9.95
N SER A 397 -47.51 -21.75 -10.25
CA SER A 397 -46.41 -22.02 -11.15
C SER A 397 -46.87 -22.38 -12.58
N TYR A 398 -48.12 -22.81 -12.76
CA TYR A 398 -48.67 -23.24 -14.06
C TYR A 398 -50.02 -22.58 -14.41
N PRO A 399 -50.06 -21.26 -14.66
CA PRO A 399 -51.32 -20.51 -14.73
C PRO A 399 -52.14 -20.65 -16.03
N LYS A 400 -51.64 -21.27 -17.12
CA LYS A 400 -52.28 -21.11 -18.46
C LYS A 400 -52.64 -22.36 -19.26
N SER A 401 -52.24 -23.56 -18.87
CA SER A 401 -52.81 -24.82 -19.40
C SER A 401 -52.10 -26.01 -18.74
N VAL A 402 -52.79 -26.71 -17.84
CA VAL A 402 -52.22 -27.86 -17.14
C VAL A 402 -52.49 -29.14 -17.94
N ASN A 403 -51.44 -29.84 -18.35
CA ASN A 403 -51.56 -31.16 -18.97
C ASN A 403 -51.57 -32.26 -17.89
N PRO A 404 -52.41 -33.31 -18.00
CA PRO A 404 -52.37 -34.46 -17.09
C PRO A 404 -50.98 -35.08 -16.93
N ARG A 405 -50.18 -35.15 -18.00
CA ARG A 405 -48.81 -35.67 -17.95
C ARG A 405 -47.90 -34.82 -17.07
N GLN A 406 -48.11 -33.50 -17.06
CA GLN A 406 -47.35 -32.59 -16.20
C GLN A 406 -47.69 -32.81 -14.73
N ILE A 407 -48.98 -32.98 -14.39
CA ILE A 407 -49.41 -33.33 -13.03
C ILE A 407 -48.77 -34.64 -12.58
N ILE A 408 -48.86 -35.70 -13.42
CA ILE A 408 -48.30 -37.01 -13.11
C ILE A 408 -46.78 -36.94 -12.93
N SER A 409 -46.07 -36.24 -13.82
CA SER A 409 -44.62 -36.04 -13.73
C SER A 409 -44.21 -35.29 -12.47
N TYR A 410 -44.97 -34.25 -12.12
CA TYR A 410 -44.75 -33.46 -10.91
C TYR A 410 -44.93 -34.30 -9.65
N ILE A 411 -46.03 -35.05 -9.54
CA ILE A 411 -46.30 -35.96 -8.43
C ILE A 411 -45.21 -37.04 -8.34
N ASN A 412 -44.84 -37.65 -9.46
CA ASN A 412 -43.79 -38.66 -9.50
C ASN A 412 -42.43 -38.11 -9.04
N SER A 413 -42.11 -36.86 -9.39
CA SER A 413 -40.89 -36.19 -8.95
C SER A 413 -40.90 -35.99 -7.43
N ILE A 414 -42.03 -35.55 -6.86
CA ILE A 414 -42.20 -35.44 -5.41
C ILE A 414 -42.10 -36.81 -4.74
N VAL A 415 -42.72 -37.87 -5.31
CA VAL A 415 -42.62 -39.25 -4.80
C VAL A 415 -41.17 -39.72 -4.79
N GLY A 416 -40.41 -39.44 -5.85
CA GLY A 416 -38.98 -39.75 -5.94
C GLY A 416 -38.18 -39.10 -4.82
N LEU A 417 -38.33 -37.78 -4.66
CA LEU A 417 -37.66 -37.03 -3.60
C LEU A 417 -38.11 -37.50 -2.20
N TYR A 418 -39.40 -37.77 -2.00
CA TYR A 418 -39.92 -38.21 -0.72
C TYR A 418 -39.34 -39.57 -0.30
N LYS A 419 -39.20 -40.51 -1.25
CA LYS A 419 -38.52 -41.80 -1.02
C LYS A 419 -37.03 -41.64 -0.74
N GLN A 420 -36.37 -40.71 -1.42
CA GLN A 420 -34.94 -40.43 -1.21
C GLN A 420 -34.67 -39.89 0.20
N TRP A 421 -35.54 -38.99 0.70
CA TRP A 421 -35.34 -38.31 1.98
C TRP A 421 -36.06 -38.95 3.17
N ASN A 422 -36.86 -40.00 2.96
CA ASN A 422 -37.56 -40.77 4.01
C ASN A 422 -38.22 -39.88 5.08
N ASN A 423 -38.92 -38.82 4.66
CA ASN A 423 -39.62 -37.86 5.53
C ASN A 423 -38.74 -36.91 6.36
N SER A 424 -37.43 -36.81 6.06
CA SER A 424 -36.51 -35.85 6.70
C SER A 424 -36.78 -34.40 6.29
N ILE A 425 -37.34 -34.21 5.09
CA ILE A 425 -37.69 -32.90 4.52
C ILE A 425 -39.20 -32.86 4.30
N PRO A 426 -39.92 -31.84 4.81
CA PRO A 426 -41.35 -31.70 4.58
C PRO A 426 -41.70 -31.58 3.10
N ILE A 427 -42.83 -32.18 2.73
CA ILE A 427 -43.21 -32.39 1.33
C ILE A 427 -43.39 -31.08 0.54
N ARG A 428 -43.81 -29.99 1.18
CA ARG A 428 -43.86 -28.65 0.56
C ARG A 428 -42.53 -28.15 0.00
N TYR A 429 -41.40 -28.47 0.64
CA TYR A 429 -40.07 -28.06 0.12
C TYR A 429 -39.65 -28.95 -1.06
N LEU A 430 -40.01 -30.24 -1.05
CA LEU A 430 -39.80 -31.13 -2.19
C LEU A 430 -40.61 -30.68 -3.41
N ALA A 431 -41.84 -30.23 -3.16
CA ALA A 431 -42.73 -29.65 -4.14
C ALA A 431 -42.19 -28.33 -4.71
N LEU A 432 -41.70 -27.42 -3.86
CA LEU A 432 -41.06 -26.17 -4.27
C LEU A 432 -39.80 -26.43 -5.10
N PHE A 433 -38.91 -27.30 -4.63
CA PHE A 433 -37.68 -27.66 -5.32
C PHE A 433 -37.98 -28.26 -6.68
N THR A 434 -38.97 -29.14 -6.81
CA THR A 434 -39.34 -29.76 -8.08
C THR A 434 -39.71 -28.73 -9.15
N ILE A 435 -40.43 -27.65 -8.78
CA ILE A 435 -40.79 -26.58 -9.71
C ILE A 435 -39.61 -25.67 -10.03
N LYS A 436 -38.82 -25.33 -9.01
CA LYS A 436 -37.76 -24.31 -9.13
C LYS A 436 -36.38 -24.91 -9.41
N LYS A 437 -36.30 -26.23 -9.56
CA LYS A 437 -35.07 -27.03 -9.72
C LYS A 437 -34.10 -26.41 -10.72
N HIS A 438 -34.57 -26.10 -11.92
CA HIS A 438 -33.69 -25.55 -12.97
C HIS A 438 -33.06 -24.23 -12.54
N LYS A 439 -33.85 -23.27 -12.04
CA LYS A 439 -33.34 -21.98 -11.56
C LYS A 439 -32.36 -22.11 -10.39
N ILE A 440 -32.64 -23.03 -9.46
CA ILE A 440 -31.77 -23.24 -8.29
C ILE A 440 -30.44 -23.88 -8.71
N LEU A 441 -30.47 -24.82 -9.66
CA LEU A 441 -29.26 -25.53 -10.09
C LEU A 441 -28.32 -24.67 -10.96
N ASP A 442 -28.85 -23.64 -11.64
CA ASP A 442 -28.04 -22.73 -12.47
C ASP A 442 -27.04 -21.92 -11.62
N SER A 443 -27.48 -21.37 -10.49
CA SER A 443 -26.61 -20.66 -9.53
C SER A 443 -27.06 -20.91 -8.07
N PRO A 444 -26.70 -22.06 -7.46
CA PRO A 444 -27.23 -22.47 -6.16
C PRO A 444 -26.98 -21.47 -5.03
N ILE A 445 -25.78 -20.90 -4.96
CA ILE A 445 -25.38 -20.01 -3.86
C ILE A 445 -26.16 -18.70 -3.92
N GLU A 446 -26.16 -18.05 -5.08
CA GLU A 446 -26.85 -16.79 -5.30
C GLU A 446 -28.36 -16.97 -5.09
N THR A 447 -28.97 -17.93 -5.79
CA THR A 447 -30.43 -18.12 -5.76
C THR A 447 -30.95 -18.54 -4.39
N ILE A 448 -30.25 -19.42 -3.66
CA ILE A 448 -30.67 -19.84 -2.33
C ILE A 448 -30.51 -18.68 -1.33
N SER A 449 -29.38 -17.96 -1.37
CA SER A 449 -29.09 -16.88 -0.41
C SER A 449 -30.01 -15.66 -0.60
N ASN A 450 -30.32 -15.29 -1.85
CA ASN A 450 -31.18 -14.14 -2.15
C ASN A 450 -32.67 -14.51 -2.30
N ARG A 451 -33.01 -15.80 -2.22
CA ARG A 451 -34.37 -16.36 -2.40
C ARG A 451 -35.07 -15.95 -3.72
N SER A 452 -34.30 -15.54 -4.73
CA SER A 452 -34.82 -15.02 -6.01
C SER A 452 -35.66 -16.03 -6.79
N TYR A 453 -35.43 -17.33 -6.58
CA TYR A 453 -36.17 -18.40 -7.24
C TYR A 453 -37.66 -18.44 -6.84
N LEU A 454 -38.04 -17.87 -5.68
CA LEU A 454 -39.43 -17.90 -5.19
C LEU A 454 -40.39 -17.18 -6.15
N GLY A 455 -40.03 -16.00 -6.67
CA GLY A 455 -40.90 -15.20 -7.54
C GLY A 455 -42.29 -15.02 -6.93
N ASN A 456 -43.34 -15.43 -7.62
CA ASN A 456 -44.74 -15.36 -7.15
C ASN A 456 -45.03 -16.20 -5.88
N LEU A 457 -44.13 -17.11 -5.49
CA LEU A 457 -44.26 -17.93 -4.28
C LEU A 457 -43.65 -17.27 -3.04
N SER A 458 -43.11 -16.05 -3.16
CA SER A 458 -42.43 -15.36 -2.07
C SER A 458 -43.31 -15.22 -0.83
N GLY A 459 -44.57 -14.82 -0.99
CA GLY A 459 -45.54 -14.69 0.12
C GLY A 459 -45.82 -15.98 0.89
N LEU A 460 -45.45 -17.16 0.37
CA LEU A 460 -45.65 -18.45 1.04
C LEU A 460 -44.41 -18.92 1.84
N PHE A 461 -43.22 -18.38 1.55
CA PHE A 461 -41.95 -18.90 2.07
C PHE A 461 -40.99 -17.81 2.58
N LEU A 462 -41.30 -16.51 2.42
CA LEU A 462 -40.41 -15.39 2.77
C LEU A 462 -40.00 -15.33 4.26
N GLU A 463 -40.82 -15.83 5.18
CA GLU A 463 -40.52 -15.81 6.62
C GLU A 463 -39.99 -17.16 7.13
N ASP A 464 -39.71 -18.11 6.25
CA ASP A 464 -39.28 -19.45 6.65
C ASP A 464 -37.76 -19.51 6.88
N ASN A 465 -37.36 -19.69 8.14
CA ASN A 465 -35.96 -19.74 8.55
C ASN A 465 -35.22 -21.04 8.16
N LYS A 466 -35.94 -22.07 7.70
CA LYS A 466 -35.35 -23.37 7.32
C LYS A 466 -35.27 -23.59 5.82
N LEU A 467 -35.80 -22.66 5.03
CA LEU A 467 -35.90 -22.78 3.59
C LEU A 467 -34.54 -23.01 2.94
N GLU A 468 -33.54 -22.20 3.28
CA GLU A 468 -32.19 -22.28 2.73
C GLU A 468 -31.52 -23.60 3.08
N GLN A 469 -31.71 -24.06 4.33
CA GLN A 469 -31.15 -25.34 4.78
C GLN A 469 -31.77 -26.51 4.01
N TYR A 470 -33.08 -26.53 3.83
CA TYR A 470 -33.77 -27.58 3.08
C TYR A 470 -33.43 -27.54 1.59
N MET A 471 -33.34 -26.36 0.97
CA MET A 471 -32.94 -26.24 -0.44
C MET A 471 -31.49 -26.68 -0.64
N SER A 472 -30.57 -26.27 0.24
CA SER A 472 -29.16 -26.67 0.19
C SER A 472 -29.01 -28.19 0.34
N ALA A 473 -29.76 -28.80 1.26
CA ALA A 473 -29.80 -30.24 1.42
C ALA A 473 -30.26 -30.95 0.14
N LEU A 474 -31.31 -30.43 -0.50
CA LEU A 474 -31.84 -30.98 -1.75
C LEU A 474 -30.89 -30.82 -2.95
N VAL A 475 -30.18 -29.69 -3.05
CA VAL A 475 -29.23 -29.42 -4.14
C VAL A 475 -28.00 -30.33 -4.02
N PHE A 476 -27.38 -30.38 -2.85
CA PHE A 476 -26.13 -31.14 -2.65
C PHE A 476 -26.36 -32.59 -2.23
N ASN A 477 -27.61 -32.99 -1.97
CA ASN A 477 -27.98 -34.31 -1.50
C ASN A 477 -27.23 -34.74 -0.23
N VAL A 478 -27.19 -33.85 0.77
CA VAL A 478 -26.51 -34.07 2.05
C VAL A 478 -27.45 -33.94 3.24
N ASN A 479 -27.10 -34.57 4.37
CA ASN A 479 -27.87 -34.44 5.60
C ASN A 479 -28.05 -32.97 6.00
N LEU A 480 -29.18 -32.65 6.65
CA LEU A 480 -29.57 -31.28 7.01
C LEU A 480 -28.51 -30.54 7.81
N GLU A 481 -27.77 -31.23 8.67
CA GLU A 481 -26.69 -30.65 9.49
C GLU A 481 -25.51 -30.14 8.64
N LYS A 482 -25.21 -30.83 7.53
CA LYS A 482 -24.10 -30.49 6.61
C LYS A 482 -24.51 -29.59 5.44
N ALA A 483 -25.82 -29.40 5.25
CA ALA A 483 -26.37 -28.68 4.10
C ALA A 483 -25.79 -27.26 3.94
N ASN A 484 -25.76 -26.51 5.04
CA ASN A 484 -25.23 -25.15 5.02
C ASN A 484 -23.70 -25.12 4.98
N GLU A 485 -23.03 -26.13 5.53
CA GLU A 485 -21.56 -26.25 5.46
C GLU A 485 -21.10 -26.44 4.02
N VAL A 486 -21.71 -27.38 3.28
CA VAL A 486 -21.34 -27.68 1.89
C VAL A 486 -21.58 -26.49 0.95
N LEU A 487 -22.59 -25.66 1.25
CA LEU A 487 -22.85 -24.44 0.50
C LEU A 487 -21.85 -23.33 0.87
N LEU A 488 -21.68 -23.03 2.16
CA LEU A 488 -21.03 -21.81 2.62
C LEU A 488 -19.52 -21.96 2.80
N LYS A 489 -19.04 -23.10 3.32
CA LYS A 489 -17.63 -23.25 3.67
C LYS A 489 -16.71 -23.14 2.44
N PRO A 490 -16.93 -23.89 1.34
CA PRO A 490 -16.07 -23.80 0.16
C PRO A 490 -16.08 -22.41 -0.46
N GLU A 491 -17.22 -21.74 -0.46
CA GLU A 491 -17.38 -20.43 -1.08
C GLU A 491 -16.72 -19.31 -0.25
N ILE A 492 -16.91 -19.32 1.07
CA ILE A 492 -16.20 -18.40 1.98
C ILE A 492 -14.69 -18.63 1.86
N GLU A 493 -14.24 -19.89 1.75
CA GLU A 493 -12.83 -20.20 1.50
C GLU A 493 -12.33 -19.62 0.17
N GLN A 494 -13.09 -19.76 -0.93
CA GLN A 494 -12.72 -19.18 -2.22
C GLN A 494 -12.69 -17.65 -2.18
N ILE A 495 -13.65 -17.00 -1.52
CA ILE A 495 -13.65 -15.54 -1.33
C ILE A 495 -12.43 -15.09 -0.54
N MET A 496 -12.05 -15.81 0.52
CA MET A 496 -10.86 -15.51 1.31
C MET A 496 -9.57 -15.65 0.50
N VAL A 497 -9.50 -16.65 -0.39
CA VAL A 497 -8.33 -16.88 -1.25
C VAL A 497 -8.25 -15.86 -2.39
N ASN A 498 -9.38 -15.54 -3.03
CA ASN A 498 -9.42 -14.73 -4.25
C ASN A 498 -9.74 -13.24 -4.02
N ALA A 499 -10.08 -12.83 -2.79
CA ALA A 499 -10.59 -11.49 -2.47
C ALA A 499 -11.79 -11.05 -3.33
N ASN A 500 -12.70 -11.98 -3.65
CA ASN A 500 -13.92 -11.68 -4.40
C ASN A 500 -14.95 -10.95 -3.50
N LEU A 501 -14.88 -9.62 -3.46
CA LEU A 501 -15.77 -8.79 -2.65
C LEU A 501 -17.22 -8.79 -3.15
N ASP A 502 -17.45 -8.97 -4.45
CA ASP A 502 -18.80 -9.00 -5.02
C ASP A 502 -19.56 -10.24 -4.54
N GLY A 503 -18.92 -11.43 -4.61
CA GLY A 503 -19.49 -12.67 -4.10
C GLY A 503 -19.79 -12.66 -2.60
N LEU A 504 -19.02 -11.88 -1.82
CA LEU A 504 -19.23 -11.71 -0.38
C LEU A 504 -20.57 -11.03 -0.06
N THR A 505 -21.00 -10.05 -0.89
CA THR A 505 -22.25 -9.29 -0.64
C THR A 505 -23.50 -10.18 -0.62
N GLU A 506 -23.53 -11.20 -1.47
CA GLU A 506 -24.65 -12.13 -1.56
C GLU A 506 -24.65 -13.14 -0.41
N ILE A 507 -23.48 -13.67 -0.04
CA ILE A 507 -23.36 -14.67 1.01
C ILE A 507 -23.60 -14.07 2.40
N LYS A 508 -23.25 -12.80 2.60
CA LYS A 508 -23.54 -12.05 3.84
C LYS A 508 -25.02 -12.11 4.25
N LYS A 509 -25.93 -12.26 3.29
CA LYS A 509 -27.38 -12.35 3.53
C LYS A 509 -27.80 -13.68 4.17
N HIS A 510 -26.95 -14.72 4.07
CA HIS A 510 -27.30 -16.04 4.58
C HIS A 510 -27.29 -16.06 6.13
N PRO A 511 -28.32 -16.59 6.81
CA PRO A 511 -28.45 -16.53 8.28
C PRO A 511 -27.29 -17.17 9.06
N GLN A 512 -26.63 -18.18 8.49
CA GLN A 512 -25.51 -18.90 9.11
C GLN A 512 -24.13 -18.41 8.63
N PHE A 513 -24.05 -17.32 7.87
CA PHE A 513 -22.78 -16.81 7.36
C PHE A 513 -21.75 -16.60 8.48
N LEU A 514 -22.13 -15.93 9.57
CA LEU A 514 -21.22 -15.58 10.68
C LEU A 514 -20.56 -16.79 11.35
N SER A 515 -21.29 -17.91 11.49
CA SER A 515 -20.75 -19.12 12.12
C SER A 515 -19.68 -19.78 11.26
N TYR A 516 -19.90 -19.87 9.94
CA TYR A 516 -18.92 -20.45 9.02
C TYR A 516 -17.77 -19.49 8.73
N PHE A 517 -18.02 -18.18 8.73
CA PHE A 517 -16.99 -17.16 8.59
C PHE A 517 -15.96 -17.22 9.74
N ASP A 518 -16.40 -17.33 11.00
CA ASP A 518 -15.50 -17.50 12.16
C ASP A 518 -14.68 -18.80 12.07
N MET A 519 -15.30 -19.89 11.63
CA MET A 519 -14.64 -21.18 11.41
C MET A 519 -13.55 -21.08 10.34
N VAL A 520 -13.87 -20.54 9.16
CA VAL A 520 -12.93 -20.42 8.03
C VAL A 520 -11.77 -19.48 8.37
N ILE A 521 -12.02 -18.33 9.02
CA ILE A 521 -10.94 -17.43 9.45
C ILE A 521 -9.99 -18.15 10.41
N LYS A 522 -10.50 -18.90 11.39
CA LYS A 522 -9.66 -19.65 12.34
C LYS A 522 -8.77 -20.69 11.65
N GLU A 523 -9.31 -21.40 10.65
CA GLU A 523 -8.58 -22.43 9.91
C GLU A 523 -7.56 -21.83 8.94
N ARG A 524 -7.90 -20.73 8.25
CA ARG A 524 -7.08 -20.18 7.15
C ARG A 524 -6.01 -19.20 7.58
N VAL A 525 -6.20 -18.43 8.66
CA VAL A 525 -5.19 -17.47 9.14
C VAL A 525 -3.85 -18.16 9.44
N ASN A 526 -3.87 -19.42 9.85
CA ASN A 526 -2.67 -20.21 10.17
C ASN A 526 -2.03 -20.92 8.96
N SER A 527 -2.49 -20.69 7.73
CA SER A 527 -2.02 -21.42 6.54
C SER A 527 -0.83 -20.74 5.83
N ASP A 528 0.07 -21.56 5.27
CA ASP A 528 1.34 -21.14 4.67
C ASP A 528 1.20 -20.59 3.23
N SER A 529 0.12 -20.93 2.51
CA SER A 529 -0.10 -20.56 1.11
C SER A 529 -1.21 -19.50 0.96
N ILE A 530 -0.86 -18.21 0.84
CA ILE A 530 -1.69 -17.17 0.14
C ILE A 530 -3.09 -16.92 0.79
N ILE A 531 -3.51 -15.77 1.36
CA ILE A 531 -3.03 -14.37 1.40
C ILE A 531 -3.59 -13.72 2.68
N LEU A 532 -2.75 -13.41 3.67
CA LEU A 532 -3.21 -12.66 4.86
C LEU A 532 -3.80 -11.29 4.44
N GLU A 533 -3.29 -10.72 3.35
CA GLU A 533 -3.78 -9.48 2.75
C GLU A 533 -5.20 -9.62 2.18
N ASN A 534 -5.54 -10.71 1.48
CA ASN A 534 -6.92 -10.92 1.01
C ASN A 534 -7.87 -11.16 2.17
N ILE A 535 -7.46 -11.95 3.17
CA ILE A 535 -8.23 -12.15 4.40
C ILE A 535 -8.46 -10.80 5.09
N SER A 536 -7.46 -9.93 5.11
CA SER A 536 -7.56 -8.57 5.67
C SER A 536 -8.58 -7.73 4.90
N ASN A 537 -8.53 -7.71 3.57
CA ASN A 537 -9.49 -6.98 2.72
C ASN A 537 -10.93 -7.48 2.88
N VAL A 538 -11.12 -8.80 2.93
CA VAL A 538 -12.43 -9.42 3.19
C VAL A 538 -12.93 -9.08 4.59
N LEU A 539 -12.05 -9.08 5.60
CA LEU A 539 -12.40 -8.73 6.98
C LEU A 539 -12.86 -7.27 7.09
N VAL A 540 -12.14 -6.31 6.47
CA VAL A 540 -12.54 -4.90 6.41
C VAL A 540 -13.94 -4.76 5.81
N SER A 541 -14.20 -5.50 4.73
CA SER A 541 -15.51 -5.48 4.05
C SER A 541 -16.64 -6.05 4.92
N CYS A 542 -16.36 -6.85 5.95
CA CYS A 542 -17.33 -7.42 6.89
C CYS A 542 -17.53 -6.60 8.19
N LYS A 543 -16.92 -5.42 8.31
CA LYS A 543 -16.98 -4.57 9.51
C LYS A 543 -18.41 -4.13 9.87
N ASP A 544 -19.30 -4.08 8.88
CA ASP A 544 -20.72 -3.72 9.00
C ASP A 544 -21.56 -4.77 9.75
N ILE A 545 -21.19 -6.05 9.66
CA ILE A 545 -21.99 -7.17 10.22
C ILE A 545 -21.34 -7.74 11.49
N LEU A 546 -20.03 -7.54 11.67
CA LEU A 546 -19.29 -8.09 12.80
C LEU A 546 -19.40 -7.21 14.05
N ASN A 547 -19.60 -7.85 15.20
CA ASN A 547 -19.47 -7.19 16.49
C ASN A 547 -18.04 -6.64 16.67
N THR A 548 -17.91 -5.42 17.20
CA THR A 548 -16.63 -4.70 17.36
C THR A 548 -15.57 -5.51 18.11
N SER A 549 -15.97 -6.26 19.15
CA SER A 549 -15.06 -7.11 19.93
C SER A 549 -14.55 -8.32 19.13
N VAL A 550 -15.40 -8.90 18.28
CA VAL A 550 -15.05 -10.04 17.41
C VAL A 550 -14.13 -9.56 16.28
N TYR A 551 -14.46 -8.42 15.66
CA TYR A 551 -13.66 -7.77 14.63
C TYR A 551 -12.22 -7.53 15.09
N HIS A 552 -12.03 -6.90 16.25
CA HIS A 552 -10.69 -6.67 16.79
C HIS A 552 -9.98 -7.95 17.24
N ASN A 553 -10.71 -9.00 17.62
CA ASN A 553 -10.10 -10.30 17.90
C ASN A 553 -9.53 -10.97 16.64
N TYR A 554 -10.19 -10.82 15.48
CA TYR A 554 -9.64 -11.28 14.21
C TYR A 554 -8.39 -10.50 13.83
N TRP A 555 -8.41 -9.17 13.95
CA TRP A 555 -7.21 -8.36 13.73
C TRP A 555 -6.05 -8.73 14.65
N ARG A 556 -6.34 -9.03 15.92
CA ARG A 556 -5.32 -9.54 16.85
C ARG A 556 -4.68 -10.85 16.35
N ARG A 557 -5.46 -11.77 15.76
CA ARG A 557 -4.95 -13.01 15.17
C ARG A 557 -4.13 -12.74 13.92
N ILE A 558 -4.65 -11.93 12.99
CA ILE A 558 -3.94 -11.55 11.77
C ILE A 558 -2.59 -10.90 12.11
N ASN A 559 -2.56 -9.97 13.07
CA ASN A 559 -1.32 -9.34 13.53
C ASN A 559 -0.35 -10.32 14.19
N ASN A 560 -0.85 -11.35 14.88
CA ASN A 560 0.03 -12.39 15.44
C ASN A 560 0.70 -13.20 14.34
N GLU A 561 -0.05 -13.63 13.32
CA GLU A 561 0.51 -14.39 12.20
C GLU A 561 1.39 -13.52 11.30
N LEU A 562 1.04 -12.25 11.10
CA LEU A 562 1.86 -11.29 10.35
C LEU A 562 3.22 -11.07 11.01
N ASP A 563 3.24 -10.87 12.33
CA ASP A 563 4.46 -10.77 13.15
C ASP A 563 5.33 -12.03 13.02
N ILE A 564 4.73 -13.23 13.04
CA ILE A 564 5.45 -14.50 12.84
C ILE A 564 6.04 -14.60 11.42
N LYS A 565 5.27 -14.25 10.37
CA LYS A 565 5.71 -14.34 8.98
C LYS A 565 6.83 -13.36 8.64
N ILE A 566 6.78 -12.15 9.20
CA ILE A 566 7.83 -11.13 9.07
C ILE A 566 9.07 -11.53 9.86
N THR A 567 8.91 -11.95 11.12
CA THR A 567 10.04 -12.41 11.96
C THR A 567 10.81 -13.57 11.33
N ASN A 568 10.09 -14.53 10.73
CA ASN A 568 10.69 -15.69 10.08
C ASN A 568 11.14 -15.42 8.63
N ARG A 569 11.04 -14.17 8.14
CA ARG A 569 11.40 -13.75 6.76
C ARG A 569 10.78 -14.61 5.66
N LYS A 570 9.59 -15.15 5.90
CA LYS A 570 8.93 -16.02 4.92
C LYS A 570 8.17 -15.21 3.87
N GLN A 571 7.43 -14.17 4.29
CA GLN A 571 6.55 -13.34 3.45
C GLN A 571 6.36 -11.96 4.10
N TYR A 572 6.00 -10.94 3.29
CA TYR A 572 5.62 -9.57 3.74
C TYR A 572 6.71 -8.75 4.45
N HIS A 573 7.99 -9.11 4.33
CA HIS A 573 9.07 -8.47 5.09
C HIS A 573 9.92 -7.48 4.27
N GLU A 574 9.64 -7.34 2.97
CA GLU A 574 10.46 -6.56 2.02
C GLU A 574 9.87 -5.18 1.71
N GLU A 575 8.53 -5.04 1.73
CA GLU A 575 7.83 -3.81 1.32
C GLU A 575 6.72 -3.41 2.29
N PHE A 576 6.44 -2.10 2.37
CA PHE A 576 5.34 -1.53 3.15
C PHE A 576 4.01 -1.64 2.38
N SER A 577 3.56 -2.88 2.22
CA SER A 577 2.34 -3.26 1.49
C SER A 577 1.04 -2.94 2.24
N ASN A 578 -0.10 -3.15 1.57
CA ASN A 578 -1.44 -2.80 2.08
C ASN A 578 -1.79 -3.52 3.39
N ILE A 579 -1.33 -4.75 3.60
CA ILE A 579 -1.58 -5.47 4.87
C ILE A 579 -0.99 -4.73 6.08
N HIS A 580 0.19 -4.09 5.94
CA HIS A 580 0.79 -3.31 7.02
C HIS A 580 -0.03 -2.06 7.30
N LYS A 581 -0.51 -1.40 6.24
CA LYS A 581 -1.40 -0.24 6.33
C LYS A 581 -2.69 -0.58 7.07
N LEU A 582 -3.36 -1.67 6.66
CA LEU A 582 -4.59 -2.15 7.32
C LEU A 582 -4.35 -2.61 8.76
N SER A 583 -3.21 -3.25 9.04
CA SER A 583 -2.83 -3.62 10.42
C SER A 583 -2.74 -2.39 11.33
N LEU A 584 -2.24 -1.26 10.82
CA LEU A 584 -2.14 -0.02 11.57
C LEU A 584 -3.50 0.70 11.74
N THR A 585 -4.35 0.72 10.70
CA THR A 585 -5.62 1.47 10.72
C THR A 585 -6.77 0.73 11.42
N GLU A 586 -6.86 -0.59 11.26
CA GLU A 586 -8.03 -1.37 11.73
C GLU A 586 -7.84 -2.03 13.11
N SER A 587 -6.60 -2.02 13.62
CA SER A 587 -6.29 -2.54 14.94
C SER A 587 -6.80 -1.62 16.05
N LYS A 588 -7.35 -2.20 17.11
CA LYS A 588 -7.80 -1.45 18.30
C LYS A 588 -6.67 -0.63 18.96
N PHE A 589 -5.44 -1.15 18.92
CA PHE A 589 -4.26 -0.53 19.53
C PHE A 589 -3.10 -0.53 18.52
N PRO A 590 -3.00 0.50 17.66
CA PRO A 590 -1.92 0.62 16.67
C PRO A 590 -0.53 0.64 17.34
N ASN A 591 -0.43 1.25 18.52
CA ASN A 591 0.79 1.33 19.34
C ASN A 591 1.23 0.00 19.97
N GLY A 592 0.43 -1.06 19.85
CA GLY A 592 0.76 -2.39 20.35
C GLY A 592 1.53 -3.21 19.30
N LYS A 593 0.91 -4.33 18.89
CA LYS A 593 1.53 -5.28 17.96
C LYS A 593 1.84 -4.72 16.55
N PRO A 594 0.98 -3.87 15.94
CA PRO A 594 1.30 -3.23 14.67
C PRO A 594 2.59 -2.39 14.71
N LYS A 595 2.82 -1.63 15.80
CA LYS A 595 4.09 -0.92 16.02
C LYS A 595 5.29 -1.88 16.02
N THR A 596 5.18 -3.04 16.67
CA THR A 596 6.24 -4.07 16.67
C THR A 596 6.51 -4.61 15.28
N ILE A 597 5.46 -4.90 14.52
CA ILE A 597 5.55 -5.35 13.11
C ILE A 597 6.27 -4.30 12.27
N LEU A 598 5.89 -3.03 12.42
CA LEU A 598 6.54 -1.91 11.73
C LEU A 598 8.03 -1.79 12.09
N LYS A 599 8.40 -2.00 13.37
CA LYS A 599 9.80 -2.02 13.80
C LYS A 599 10.59 -3.13 13.09
N GLN A 600 10.04 -4.34 13.03
CA GLN A 600 10.69 -5.49 12.39
C GLN A 600 10.81 -5.32 10.88
N LEU A 601 9.81 -4.70 10.25
CA LEU A 601 9.82 -4.40 8.82
C LEU A 601 10.94 -3.39 8.50
N ILE A 602 11.05 -2.31 9.27
CA ILE A 602 12.13 -1.32 9.13
C ILE A 602 13.51 -1.97 9.32
N GLU A 603 13.67 -2.83 10.33
CA GLU A 603 14.91 -3.56 10.59
C GLU A 603 15.25 -4.58 9.47
N SER A 604 14.24 -5.10 8.78
CA SER A 604 14.42 -6.01 7.64
C SER A 604 14.82 -5.25 6.38
N CYS A 605 14.13 -4.14 6.06
CA CYS A 605 14.47 -3.23 4.98
C CYS A 605 15.91 -2.70 5.13
N LYS A 606 16.29 -2.31 6.36
CA LYS A 606 17.68 -1.90 6.65
C LYS A 606 18.71 -2.95 6.24
N LYS A 607 18.41 -4.24 6.38
CA LYS A 607 19.34 -5.34 6.05
C LYS A 607 19.35 -5.67 4.56
N SER A 608 18.21 -5.55 3.87
CA SER A 608 18.12 -5.83 2.44
C SER A 608 18.75 -4.73 1.59
N VAL A 609 18.74 -3.49 2.09
CA VAL A 609 19.23 -2.29 1.39
C VAL A 609 20.72 -2.01 1.69
N TYR A 610 21.45 -2.97 2.26
CA TYR A 610 22.90 -2.82 2.43
C TYR A 610 23.63 -3.00 1.10
N GLN A 611 24.45 -2.01 0.75
CA GLN A 611 25.19 -2.00 -0.51
C GLN A 611 26.30 -3.05 -0.60
N ASP A 612 26.76 -3.61 0.54
CA ASP A 612 27.76 -4.69 0.66
C ASP A 612 27.95 -5.08 2.15
N ASP A 613 28.96 -5.92 2.46
CA ASP A 613 29.46 -6.21 3.82
C ASP A 613 29.77 -4.95 4.68
N SER A 614 29.82 -3.78 4.06
CA SER A 614 30.02 -2.47 4.68
C SER A 614 28.89 -2.04 5.63
N LYS A 615 27.70 -2.69 5.56
CA LYS A 615 26.51 -2.36 6.37
C LYS A 615 26.09 -0.88 6.25
N LYS A 616 26.21 -0.31 5.05
CA LYS A 616 25.79 1.07 4.74
C LYS A 616 24.47 1.08 3.97
N VAL A 617 23.56 1.97 4.35
CA VAL A 617 22.22 2.10 3.75
C VAL A 617 22.25 2.97 2.49
N THR A 618 21.36 2.69 1.53
CA THR A 618 21.17 3.50 0.32
C THR A 618 20.05 4.54 0.49
N SER A 619 19.88 5.41 -0.52
CA SER A 619 18.74 6.33 -0.62
C SER A 619 17.38 5.63 -0.58
N ASP A 620 17.29 4.37 -1.03
CA ASP A 620 16.04 3.59 -1.03
C ASP A 620 15.51 3.32 0.39
N TYR A 621 16.41 3.25 1.37
CA TYR A 621 16.01 3.12 2.77
C TYR A 621 15.32 4.39 3.28
N TYR A 622 15.76 5.58 2.84
CA TYR A 622 15.10 6.84 3.18
C TYR A 622 13.73 6.94 2.50
N THR A 623 13.62 6.64 1.20
CA THR A 623 12.33 6.69 0.49
C THR A 623 11.31 5.74 1.13
N PHE A 624 11.75 4.56 1.57
CA PHE A 624 10.94 3.64 2.36
C PHE A 624 10.46 4.24 3.68
N LEU A 625 11.34 4.85 4.49
CA LEU A 625 10.95 5.50 5.74
C LEU A 625 10.02 6.69 5.53
N SER A 626 10.28 7.51 4.51
CA SER A 626 9.46 8.66 4.14
C SER A 626 8.03 8.22 3.77
N SER A 627 7.88 7.12 3.00
CA SER A 627 6.57 6.57 2.65
C SER A 627 5.76 6.10 3.88
N ILE A 628 6.44 5.59 4.92
CA ILE A 628 5.82 5.21 6.19
C ILE A 628 5.38 6.47 6.96
N GLN A 629 6.25 7.49 7.03
CA GLN A 629 5.95 8.74 7.72
C GLN A 629 4.75 9.46 7.10
N GLU A 630 4.72 9.56 5.76
CA GLU A 630 3.61 10.15 5.01
C GLU A 630 2.30 9.43 5.31
N PHE A 631 2.29 8.09 5.30
CA PHE A 631 1.11 7.30 5.64
C PHE A 631 0.64 7.52 7.09
N LEU A 632 1.56 7.51 8.06
CA LEU A 632 1.22 7.74 9.47
C LEU A 632 0.63 9.13 9.72
N GLN A 633 1.14 10.16 9.03
CA GLN A 633 0.62 11.53 9.11
C GLN A 633 -0.76 11.65 8.47
N ASN A 634 -0.95 11.09 7.26
CA ASN A 634 -2.21 11.14 6.54
C ASN A 634 -3.35 10.47 7.32
N GLU A 635 -3.08 9.32 7.94
CA GLU A 635 -4.05 8.57 8.75
C GLU A 635 -4.13 9.04 10.22
N LYS A 636 -3.35 10.06 10.62
CA LYS A 636 -3.30 10.63 11.97
C LYS A 636 -3.01 9.59 13.06
N ILE A 637 -2.08 8.68 12.81
CA ILE A 637 -1.69 7.63 13.74
C ILE A 637 -0.60 8.16 14.69
N GLU A 638 -0.82 8.05 16.00
CA GLU A 638 0.12 8.52 17.04
C GLU A 638 1.35 7.62 17.20
N ILE A 639 2.13 7.47 16.13
CA ILE A 639 3.40 6.75 16.11
C ILE A 639 4.48 7.68 15.56
N GLY A 640 5.41 8.11 16.41
CA GLY A 640 6.59 8.86 15.97
C GLY A 640 7.62 7.95 15.28
N ILE A 641 8.02 8.28 14.05
CA ILE A 641 9.00 7.47 13.30
C ILE A 641 10.36 7.43 14.02
N THR A 642 10.72 8.52 14.69
CA THR A 642 11.92 8.66 15.53
C THR A 642 11.99 7.63 16.67
N GLU A 643 10.86 7.11 17.16
CA GLU A 643 10.83 6.09 18.22
C GLU A 643 11.08 4.66 17.72
N ILE A 644 10.97 4.46 16.41
CA ILE A 644 11.01 3.14 15.78
C ILE A 644 12.30 2.95 15.00
N VAL A 645 12.78 3.99 14.32
CA VAL A 645 13.93 3.89 13.42
C VAL A 645 15.24 3.71 14.22
N PRO A 646 16.07 2.71 13.86
CA PRO A 646 17.39 2.52 14.45
C PRO A 646 18.45 3.43 13.78
N TYR A 647 19.51 3.80 14.51
CA TYR A 647 20.66 4.49 13.92
C TYR A 647 21.32 3.63 12.82
N CYS A 648 21.63 4.25 11.69
CA CYS A 648 22.35 3.63 10.59
C CYS A 648 23.37 4.59 9.97
N THR A 649 24.26 4.03 9.15
CA THR A 649 25.30 4.80 8.45
C THR A 649 25.11 4.68 6.95
N ALA A 650 25.20 5.78 6.22
CA ALA A 650 25.26 5.82 4.76
C ALA A 650 26.70 6.09 4.29
N ASP A 651 27.01 5.80 3.03
CA ASP A 651 28.22 6.29 2.36
C ASP A 651 28.03 7.74 1.90
N GLY A 652 29.10 8.39 1.41
CA GLY A 652 29.04 9.79 1.00
C GLY A 652 28.00 10.05 -0.09
N ASN A 653 27.95 9.19 -1.12
CA ASN A 653 27.04 9.33 -2.25
C ASN A 653 25.56 9.19 -1.85
N ASN A 654 25.17 8.10 -1.17
CA ASN A 654 23.78 7.95 -0.76
C ASN A 654 23.38 8.98 0.30
N TYR A 655 24.29 9.37 1.20
CA TYR A 655 23.99 10.38 2.20
C TYR A 655 23.67 11.75 1.57
N VAL A 656 24.40 12.17 0.54
CA VAL A 656 24.08 13.41 -0.19
C VAL A 656 22.72 13.31 -0.88
N LYS A 657 22.44 12.22 -1.59
CA LYS A 657 21.11 12.02 -2.22
C LYS A 657 19.97 12.08 -1.21
N ILE A 658 20.17 11.52 -0.02
CA ILE A 658 19.21 11.61 1.08
C ILE A 658 19.05 13.06 1.55
N ILE A 659 20.14 13.84 1.65
CA ILE A 659 20.06 15.26 2.03
C ILE A 659 19.33 16.08 0.96
N GLU A 660 19.52 15.80 -0.32
CA GLU A 660 18.79 16.47 -1.41
C GLU A 660 17.27 16.36 -1.23
N GLU A 661 16.79 15.18 -0.80
CA GLU A 661 15.36 14.92 -0.58
C GLU A 661 14.87 15.34 0.82
N ALA A 662 15.63 15.03 1.88
CA ALA A 662 15.23 15.22 3.28
C ALA A 662 15.55 16.61 3.85
N ARG A 663 16.55 17.28 3.28
CA ARG A 663 17.09 18.57 3.73
C ARG A 663 17.37 18.56 5.24
N GLU A 664 16.83 19.53 5.98
CA GLU A 664 17.02 19.70 7.43
C GLU A 664 16.41 18.56 8.27
N ASN A 665 15.44 17.82 7.73
CA ASN A 665 14.70 16.79 8.49
C ASN A 665 15.46 15.45 8.59
N ILE A 666 16.66 15.33 8.01
CA ILE A 666 17.45 14.10 8.03
C ILE A 666 17.74 13.57 9.46
N ALA A 667 17.80 14.48 10.44
CA ALA A 667 18.01 14.12 11.84
C ALA A 667 16.89 13.21 12.40
N GLU A 668 15.66 13.32 11.90
CA GLU A 668 14.52 12.50 12.34
C GLU A 668 14.69 11.02 11.96
N TYR A 669 15.37 10.76 10.86
CA TYR A 669 15.58 9.42 10.30
C TYR A 669 16.81 8.71 10.87
N LYS A 670 17.62 9.37 11.71
CA LYS A 670 18.81 8.80 12.37
C LYS A 670 19.84 8.17 11.41
N ILE A 671 19.91 8.69 10.20
CA ILE A 671 20.91 8.31 9.18
C ILE A 671 22.14 9.18 9.42
N LEU A 672 23.29 8.55 9.61
CA LEU A 672 24.57 9.21 9.89
C LEU A 672 25.56 8.95 8.74
N VAL A 673 26.58 9.79 8.63
CA VAL A 673 27.72 9.56 7.72
C VAL A 673 29.02 9.71 8.50
N THR A 674 30.06 8.98 8.10
CA THR A 674 31.39 9.17 8.70
C THR A 674 32.07 10.38 8.06
N GLU A 675 32.89 11.12 8.83
CA GLU A 675 33.65 12.27 8.32
C GLU A 675 34.48 11.88 7.08
N LYS A 676 35.07 10.68 7.07
CA LYS A 676 35.87 10.19 5.95
C LYS A 676 35.05 9.99 4.68
N ASP A 677 33.90 9.34 4.80
CA ASP A 677 33.07 9.01 3.63
C ASP A 677 32.47 10.27 2.99
N ILE A 678 31.99 11.22 3.81
CA ILE A 678 31.45 12.48 3.29
C ILE A 678 32.56 13.38 2.74
N CYS A 679 33.70 13.52 3.42
CA CYS A 679 34.79 14.36 2.92
C CYS A 679 35.36 13.82 1.61
N ASN A 680 35.60 12.51 1.50
CA ASN A 680 36.10 11.91 0.25
C ASN A 680 35.13 12.18 -0.90
N TYR A 681 33.83 11.98 -0.68
CA TYR A 681 32.83 12.21 -1.70
C TYR A 681 32.73 13.69 -2.12
N LEU A 682 32.78 14.61 -1.15
CA LEU A 682 32.82 16.06 -1.43
C LEU A 682 34.06 16.46 -2.24
N ILE A 683 35.23 15.88 -1.93
CA ILE A 683 36.50 16.12 -2.64
C ILE A 683 36.44 15.57 -4.07
N GLU A 684 35.94 14.34 -4.25
CA GLU A 684 35.87 13.69 -5.56
C GLU A 684 34.92 14.38 -6.54
N ASN A 685 33.83 14.98 -6.04
CA ASN A 685 32.80 15.59 -6.87
C ASN A 685 32.96 17.10 -7.05
N ASP A 686 33.85 17.74 -6.26
CA ASP A 686 34.22 19.16 -6.28
C ASP A 686 33.08 20.16 -5.99
N TYR A 687 31.81 19.83 -6.26
CA TYR A 687 30.62 20.65 -5.97
C TYR A 687 30.71 22.11 -6.46
N GLY A 688 31.44 22.33 -7.57
CA GLY A 688 31.66 23.66 -8.14
C GLY A 688 32.70 24.51 -7.40
N LEU A 689 33.56 23.89 -6.57
CA LEU A 689 34.63 24.60 -5.86
C LEU A 689 35.79 24.99 -6.79
N THR A 690 36.10 24.20 -7.82
CA THR A 690 37.22 24.48 -8.74
C THR A 690 36.81 24.53 -10.22
N GLU A 691 35.74 23.84 -10.65
CA GLU A 691 35.23 23.87 -12.02
C GLU A 691 33.79 24.43 -12.13
N VAL A 692 33.61 25.46 -12.97
CA VAL A 692 32.38 26.29 -13.04
C VAL A 692 31.24 25.69 -13.88
N GLU A 693 31.49 24.67 -14.72
CA GLU A 693 30.41 24.06 -15.53
C GLU A 693 29.32 23.36 -14.70
N LYS A 694 29.48 23.27 -13.37
CA LYS A 694 28.54 22.63 -12.45
C LYS A 694 27.59 23.65 -11.81
N ASP A 695 26.31 23.43 -12.11
CA ASP A 695 25.08 24.10 -11.71
C ASP A 695 25.04 24.76 -10.30
N SER A 696 24.45 25.97 -10.21
CA SER A 696 24.16 26.74 -8.98
C SER A 696 23.50 25.94 -7.85
N SER A 697 22.74 24.90 -8.22
CA SER A 697 22.11 23.92 -7.33
C SER A 697 23.09 23.17 -6.41
N GLN A 698 24.31 22.91 -6.89
CA GLN A 698 25.33 22.16 -6.14
C GLN A 698 25.90 22.96 -4.98
N ARG A 699 26.00 24.27 -5.14
CA ARG A 699 26.47 25.18 -4.10
C ARG A 699 25.46 25.26 -2.95
N TYR A 700 24.17 25.40 -3.25
CA TYR A 700 23.11 25.38 -2.24
C TYR A 700 23.06 24.03 -1.49
N LEU A 701 23.27 22.92 -2.20
CA LEU A 701 23.36 21.61 -1.58
C LEU A 701 24.58 21.48 -0.65
N LEU A 702 25.73 22.04 -1.04
CA LEU A 702 26.91 22.10 -0.17
C LEU A 702 26.61 22.87 1.10
N GLU A 703 25.93 24.02 1.02
CA GLU A 703 25.50 24.80 2.19
C GLU A 703 24.63 23.95 3.15
N ILE A 704 23.62 23.24 2.63
CA ILE A 704 22.78 22.34 3.45
C ILE A 704 23.62 21.23 4.10
N ILE A 705 24.56 20.63 3.36
CA ILE A 705 25.45 19.58 3.90
C ILE A 705 26.31 20.14 5.04
N LEU A 706 26.82 21.36 4.90
CA LEU A 706 27.64 22.03 5.92
C LEU A 706 26.83 22.41 7.16
N GLU A 707 25.59 22.86 6.98
CA GLU A 707 24.65 23.15 8.08
C GLU A 707 24.30 21.88 8.87
N VAL A 708 23.87 20.82 8.17
CA VAL A 708 23.46 19.54 8.79
C VAL A 708 24.60 18.89 9.56
N ASN A 709 25.81 18.85 8.99
CA ASN A 709 26.94 18.14 9.59
C ASN A 709 27.75 18.99 10.58
N LYS A 710 27.46 20.30 10.66
CA LYS A 710 28.25 21.33 11.35
C LYS A 710 29.68 21.41 10.81
N ALA A 711 29.99 22.45 10.05
CA ALA A 711 31.31 22.84 9.53
C ALA A 711 32.53 22.43 10.38
N SER A 712 32.45 22.57 11.70
CA SER A 712 33.47 22.15 12.68
C SER A 712 33.96 20.68 12.57
N LYS A 713 33.15 19.78 12.02
CA LYS A 713 33.39 18.33 11.95
C LYS A 713 33.98 17.85 10.61
N LEU A 714 34.23 18.74 9.66
CA LEU A 714 34.73 18.41 8.31
C LEU A 714 36.19 18.86 8.16
N SER A 715 37.06 18.34 9.01
CA SER A 715 38.45 18.81 9.13
C SER A 715 39.32 18.42 7.92
N MET A 716 39.05 17.25 7.32
CA MET A 716 39.73 16.81 6.09
C MET A 716 39.36 17.68 4.89
N PHE A 717 38.06 17.96 4.72
CA PHE A 717 37.60 18.83 3.65
C PHE A 717 38.14 20.25 3.80
N LYS A 718 38.15 20.79 5.03
CA LYS A 718 38.78 22.09 5.31
C LYS A 718 40.26 22.15 4.90
N LYS A 719 41.05 21.12 5.21
CA LYS A 719 42.46 21.06 4.78
C LYS A 719 42.60 21.02 3.26
N HIS A 720 41.67 20.35 2.58
CA HIS A 720 41.66 20.31 1.12
C HIS A 720 41.38 21.71 0.54
N ILE A 721 40.33 22.40 1.01
CA ILE A 721 40.03 23.78 0.59
C ILE A 721 41.21 24.73 0.90
N GLU A 722 41.81 24.63 2.08
CA GLU A 722 43.01 25.40 2.42
C GLU A 722 44.20 25.12 1.48
N THR A 723 44.31 23.91 0.93
CA THR A 723 45.37 23.53 -0.01
C THR A 723 45.06 24.02 -1.43
N GLU A 724 43.80 23.95 -1.86
CA GLU A 724 43.38 24.49 -3.16
C GLU A 724 43.49 26.01 -3.18
N LEU A 725 43.14 26.70 -2.09
CA LEU A 725 43.32 28.15 -1.93
C LEU A 725 44.77 28.63 -2.14
N ASP A 726 45.78 27.80 -1.84
CA ASP A 726 47.19 28.14 -2.09
C ASP A 726 47.57 28.05 -3.58
N LYS A 727 46.84 27.24 -4.35
CA LYS A 727 47.11 27.00 -5.77
C LYS A 727 46.41 28.00 -6.69
N VAL A 728 45.34 28.64 -6.20
CA VAL A 728 44.56 29.60 -6.99
C VAL A 728 45.44 30.79 -7.40
N THR A 729 45.52 31.01 -8.71
CA THR A 729 46.22 32.15 -9.31
C THR A 729 45.29 33.35 -9.49
N TYR A 730 45.85 34.50 -9.85
CA TYR A 730 45.11 35.77 -9.92
C TYR A 730 44.10 35.85 -11.09
N ASP A 731 44.07 34.86 -11.98
CA ASP A 731 43.29 34.79 -13.22
C ASP A 731 42.07 33.82 -13.12
N GLN A 732 41.77 33.33 -11.92
CA GLN A 732 40.73 32.32 -11.67
C GLN A 732 39.65 32.84 -10.68
N SER A 733 38.93 33.91 -11.02
CA SER A 733 38.05 34.61 -10.06
C SER A 733 36.84 33.84 -9.56
N GLU A 734 36.17 33.05 -10.41
CA GLU A 734 34.99 32.29 -9.97
C GLU A 734 35.37 31.13 -9.03
N ALA A 735 36.47 30.43 -9.33
CA ALA A 735 37.03 29.40 -8.45
C ALA A 735 37.52 30.01 -7.12
N LEU A 736 38.17 31.18 -7.19
CA LEU A 736 38.56 31.93 -5.99
C LEU A 736 37.34 32.25 -5.12
N GLY A 737 36.28 32.79 -5.73
CA GLY A 737 35.07 33.19 -5.02
C GLY A 737 34.44 32.03 -4.25
N ASN A 738 34.28 30.88 -4.89
CA ASN A 738 33.72 29.68 -4.26
C ASN A 738 34.62 29.13 -3.14
N LEU A 739 35.94 29.11 -3.33
CA LEU A 739 36.88 28.62 -2.32
C LEU A 739 36.97 29.54 -1.09
N ILE A 740 36.93 30.86 -1.27
CA ILE A 740 36.91 31.83 -0.18
C ILE A 740 35.65 31.67 0.66
N ILE A 741 34.48 31.60 0.00
CA ILE A 741 33.18 31.44 0.65
C ILE A 741 33.12 30.10 1.39
N ALA A 742 33.56 29.01 0.75
CA ALA A 742 33.60 27.69 1.38
C ALA A 742 34.55 27.64 2.59
N ASN A 743 35.72 28.28 2.53
CA ASN A 743 36.64 28.38 3.66
C ASN A 743 36.04 29.20 4.83
N ARG A 744 35.28 30.25 4.51
CA ARG A 744 34.53 31.04 5.49
C ARG A 744 33.44 30.20 6.17
N ILE A 745 32.59 29.51 5.41
CA ILE A 745 31.49 28.67 5.93
C ILE A 745 32.02 27.49 6.75
N LEU A 746 33.17 26.91 6.36
CA LEU A 746 33.83 25.83 7.12
C LEU A 746 34.47 26.29 8.44
N MET A 747 34.51 27.60 8.73
CA MET A 747 34.98 28.09 10.02
C MET A 747 33.83 28.23 11.03
N SER A 748 34.04 27.62 12.20
CA SER A 748 33.20 27.85 13.37
C SER A 748 33.46 29.25 13.95
N ASP A 749 32.40 29.96 14.34
CA ASP A 749 32.51 31.36 14.79
C ASP A 749 33.52 31.57 15.92
N ASP A 750 33.62 30.61 16.86
CA ASP A 750 34.56 30.62 17.99
C ASP A 750 36.05 30.68 17.57
N LYS A 751 36.35 30.34 16.31
CA LYS A 751 37.70 30.29 15.75
C LYS A 751 38.09 31.51 14.92
N LYS A 752 37.23 32.54 14.80
CA LYS A 752 37.54 33.83 14.13
C LYS A 752 38.78 34.53 14.74
N PRO A 753 39.70 35.12 13.96
CA PRO A 753 39.75 35.14 12.49
C PRO A 753 40.35 33.85 11.90
N LEU A 754 40.15 33.64 10.59
CA LEU A 754 40.69 32.54 9.81
C LEU A 754 42.21 32.42 10.00
N LYS A 755 42.65 31.22 10.36
CA LYS A 755 44.07 30.90 10.50
C LYS A 755 44.81 31.03 9.16
N LYS A 756 44.15 30.65 8.06
CA LYS A 756 44.67 30.73 6.70
C LYS A 756 43.77 31.63 5.86
N LYS A 757 44.36 32.71 5.36
CA LYS A 757 43.72 33.71 4.49
C LYS A 757 44.36 33.62 3.10
N LEU A 758 43.71 34.23 2.10
CA LEU A 758 44.29 34.37 0.78
C LEU A 758 45.63 35.13 0.86
N SER A 759 46.62 34.76 0.05
CA SER A 759 47.90 35.46 0.03
C SER A 759 47.72 36.94 -0.37
N PHE A 760 48.56 37.83 0.17
CA PHE A 760 48.50 39.26 -0.17
C PHE A 760 48.61 39.53 -1.68
N GLU A 761 49.52 38.85 -2.38
CA GLU A 761 49.71 39.06 -3.82
C GLU A 761 48.51 38.55 -4.63
N THR A 762 47.90 37.43 -4.22
CA THR A 762 46.70 36.89 -4.89
C THR A 762 45.49 37.78 -4.64
N ALA A 763 45.28 38.23 -3.39
CA ALA A 763 44.19 39.14 -3.04
C ALA A 763 44.30 40.48 -3.79
N ARG A 764 45.52 41.04 -3.84
CA ARG A 764 45.82 42.26 -4.56
C ARG A 764 45.64 42.08 -6.07
N GLY A 765 46.17 40.99 -6.64
CA GLY A 765 46.07 40.71 -8.07
C GLY A 765 44.63 40.61 -8.55
N HIS A 766 43.77 39.91 -7.79
CA HIS A 766 42.34 39.81 -8.08
C HIS A 766 41.60 41.14 -7.93
N PHE A 767 41.93 41.91 -6.89
CA PHE A 767 41.31 43.21 -6.68
C PHE A 767 41.62 44.20 -7.83
N ILE A 768 42.84 44.18 -8.38
CA ILE A 768 43.27 45.08 -9.47
C ILE A 768 42.80 44.62 -10.85
N ASN A 769 42.90 43.33 -11.17
CA ASN A 769 42.82 42.88 -12.57
C ASN A 769 41.39 42.65 -13.08
N GLU A 770 40.41 42.47 -12.20
CA GLU A 770 39.08 42.02 -12.61
C GLU A 770 37.94 43.00 -12.37
N GLU A 771 38.17 44.16 -11.73
CA GLU A 771 37.08 45.05 -11.23
C GLU A 771 35.94 44.19 -10.65
N PRO A 772 36.18 43.44 -9.56
CA PRO A 772 35.23 42.45 -9.07
C PRO A 772 33.85 43.09 -8.89
N ASP A 773 32.84 42.47 -9.51
CA ASP A 773 31.45 42.91 -9.45
C ASP A 773 31.05 43.15 -7.99
N GLU A 774 30.62 44.37 -7.68
CA GLU A 774 30.22 44.76 -6.32
C GLU A 774 29.05 43.91 -5.79
N GLU A 775 28.29 43.28 -6.69
CA GLU A 775 27.22 42.33 -6.34
C GLU A 775 27.78 40.95 -5.93
N ALA A 776 28.97 40.58 -6.42
CA ALA A 776 29.58 39.29 -6.17
C ALA A 776 29.89 39.08 -4.68
N GLU A 777 29.54 37.89 -4.17
CA GLU A 777 29.60 37.64 -2.73
C GLU A 777 31.01 37.64 -2.15
N TYR A 778 32.01 37.21 -2.93
CA TYR A 778 33.40 37.16 -2.49
C TYR A 778 34.12 38.51 -2.54
N PHE A 779 33.52 39.54 -3.16
CA PHE A 779 34.11 40.88 -3.28
C PHE A 779 34.43 41.47 -1.89
N TYR A 780 33.47 41.40 -0.98
CA TYR A 780 33.64 41.90 0.38
C TYR A 780 34.69 41.08 1.15
N ASP A 781 34.84 39.78 0.87
CA ASP A 781 35.87 38.94 1.47
C ASP A 781 37.28 39.32 1.00
N LEU A 782 37.43 39.77 -0.27
CA LEU A 782 38.68 40.31 -0.79
C LEU A 782 39.04 41.63 -0.09
N ILE A 783 38.09 42.56 0.03
CA ILE A 783 38.28 43.83 0.77
C ILE A 783 38.66 43.53 2.22
N ALA A 784 37.94 42.63 2.90
CA ALA A 784 38.22 42.24 4.27
C ALA A 784 39.61 41.62 4.43
N THR A 785 40.05 40.83 3.45
CA THR A 785 41.40 40.26 3.41
C THR A 785 42.46 41.35 3.26
N LEU A 786 42.26 42.32 2.36
CA LEU A 786 43.18 43.42 2.15
C LEU A 786 43.27 44.34 3.38
N ILE A 787 42.13 44.67 4.02
CA ILE A 787 42.09 45.39 5.31
C ILE A 787 42.89 44.62 6.36
N ALA A 788 42.73 43.29 6.43
CA ALA A 788 43.49 42.46 7.38
C ALA A 788 45.00 42.46 7.14
N TYR A 789 45.47 42.74 5.91
CA TYR A 789 46.89 42.87 5.60
C TYR A 789 47.47 44.25 5.92
N GLN A 790 46.65 45.30 5.95
CA GLN A 790 47.09 46.66 6.30
C GLN A 790 47.78 46.73 7.67
N THR A 791 47.53 45.79 8.58
CA THR A 791 48.22 45.72 9.88
C THR A 791 49.71 45.42 9.79
N ASN A 792 50.17 44.78 8.69
CA ASN A 792 51.55 44.29 8.53
C ASN A 792 52.19 44.68 7.19
N LYS A 793 51.40 44.91 6.14
CA LYS A 793 51.82 45.28 4.79
C LYS A 793 50.87 46.35 4.27
N LYS A 794 51.34 47.60 4.18
CA LYS A 794 50.55 48.71 3.66
C LYS A 794 50.33 48.53 2.15
N TYR A 795 49.07 48.50 1.72
CA TYR A 795 48.69 48.54 0.31
C TYR A 795 48.15 49.92 -0.03
N GLU A 796 48.81 50.61 -0.95
CA GLU A 796 48.53 52.00 -1.33
C GLU A 796 47.95 52.10 -2.75
N GLY A 797 47.18 51.10 -3.19
CA GLY A 797 46.47 51.18 -4.47
C GLY A 797 45.37 52.22 -4.42
N GLU A 798 45.28 53.09 -5.44
CA GLU A 798 44.35 54.23 -5.51
C GLU A 798 42.89 53.80 -5.25
N GLU A 799 42.37 52.82 -6.00
CA GLU A 799 41.02 52.28 -5.84
C GLU A 799 40.73 51.71 -4.44
N PHE A 800 41.73 51.10 -3.80
CA PHE A 800 41.55 50.57 -2.45
C PHE A 800 41.53 51.68 -1.40
N ILE A 801 42.32 52.74 -1.60
CA ILE A 801 42.31 53.92 -0.73
C ILE A 801 41.01 54.70 -0.88
N GLU A 802 40.49 54.87 -2.10
CA GLU A 802 39.17 55.46 -2.36
C GLU A 802 38.06 54.71 -1.59
N ILE A 803 38.10 53.38 -1.61
CA ILE A 803 37.22 52.51 -0.81
C ILE A 803 37.37 52.80 0.69
N LEU A 804 38.59 52.86 1.21
CA LEU A 804 38.83 53.12 2.64
C LEU A 804 38.41 54.53 3.07
N GLN A 805 38.46 55.51 2.17
CA GLN A 805 37.99 56.89 2.37
C GLN A 805 36.51 57.10 2.02
N LYS A 806 35.80 56.03 1.64
CA LYS A 806 34.37 56.06 1.25
C LYS A 806 34.08 57.00 0.07
N GLU A 807 35.06 57.17 -0.81
CA GLU A 807 34.88 57.88 -2.08
C GLU A 807 34.09 57.02 -3.09
N ARG A 808 34.00 55.69 -2.83
CA ARG A 808 33.15 54.71 -3.54
C ARG A 808 32.08 54.13 -2.60
N GLU A 809 30.89 53.88 -3.12
CA GLU A 809 29.76 53.34 -2.34
C GLU A 809 29.98 51.85 -2.01
N ILE A 810 29.85 51.46 -0.74
CA ILE A 810 30.07 50.08 -0.26
C ILE A 810 28.97 49.72 0.73
N ASP A 811 28.45 48.48 0.63
CA ASP A 811 27.53 47.95 1.63
C ASP A 811 28.26 47.67 2.96
N LEU A 812 28.13 48.64 3.88
CA LEU A 812 28.65 48.58 5.24
C LEU A 812 28.13 47.36 6.02
N ILE A 813 26.87 46.96 5.81
CA ILE A 813 26.23 45.85 6.54
C ILE A 813 26.86 44.53 6.10
N ARG A 814 27.06 44.35 4.79
CA ARG A 814 27.66 43.14 4.22
C ARG A 814 29.11 43.00 4.67
N LEU A 815 29.93 44.05 4.53
CA LEU A 815 31.32 44.05 4.98
C LEU A 815 31.45 43.76 6.49
N SER A 816 30.63 44.44 7.30
CA SER A 816 30.65 44.24 8.76
C SER A 816 30.28 42.83 9.19
N SER A 817 29.44 42.13 8.41
CA SER A 817 29.05 40.76 8.73
C SER A 817 30.16 39.73 8.53
N ILE A 818 31.18 40.06 7.74
CA ILE A 818 32.26 39.13 7.36
C ILE A 818 33.65 39.55 7.82
N ILE A 819 33.92 40.84 8.10
CA ILE A 819 35.27 41.34 8.39
C ILE A 819 35.95 40.64 9.57
N GLU A 820 35.17 40.22 10.58
CA GLU A 820 35.69 39.51 11.76
C GLU A 820 36.20 38.09 11.44
N TYR A 821 35.89 37.54 10.26
CA TYR A 821 36.51 36.31 9.75
C TYR A 821 37.96 36.56 9.32
N TYR A 822 38.35 37.80 9.01
CA TYR A 822 39.66 38.13 8.46
C TYR A 822 40.54 38.90 9.45
N ILE A 823 39.99 39.76 10.30
CA ILE A 823 40.74 40.54 11.28
C ILE A 823 40.00 40.57 12.61
N SER A 824 40.73 40.63 13.74
CA SER A 824 40.07 40.71 15.04
C SER A 824 39.47 42.10 15.24
N TYR A 825 38.34 42.18 15.95
CA TYR A 825 37.74 43.47 16.32
C TYR A 825 38.74 44.40 17.04
N GLY A 826 39.60 43.85 17.89
CA GLY A 826 40.65 44.65 18.52
C GLY A 826 41.72 45.18 17.58
N ASP A 827 42.08 44.43 16.54
CA ASP A 827 43.05 44.93 15.55
C ASP A 827 42.41 45.98 14.62
N LEU A 828 41.11 45.86 14.31
CA LEU A 828 40.35 46.93 13.63
C LEU A 828 40.38 48.24 14.43
N LEU A 829 40.09 48.19 15.74
CA LEU A 829 40.15 49.38 16.59
C LEU A 829 41.55 49.98 16.66
N LYS A 830 42.60 49.14 16.72
CA LYS A 830 44.00 49.61 16.69
C LYS A 830 44.31 50.39 15.42
N MET A 831 43.82 49.94 14.26
CA MET A 831 44.04 50.61 12.99
C MET A 831 43.47 52.03 12.98
N CYS A 832 42.33 52.26 13.62
CA CYS A 832 41.74 53.59 13.72
C CYS A 832 42.53 54.55 14.63
N ILE A 833 43.27 54.05 15.62
CA ILE A 833 43.94 54.89 16.64
C ILE A 833 45.43 55.08 16.34
N HIS A 834 46.11 54.03 15.90
CA HIS A 834 47.58 54.01 15.75
C HIS A 834 48.03 54.07 14.28
N GLY A 835 47.12 54.32 13.33
CA GLY A 835 47.44 54.43 11.91
C GLY A 835 48.07 55.78 11.55
N ASP A 836 48.99 55.78 10.57
CA ASP A 836 49.50 57.02 9.96
C ASP A 836 48.39 57.79 9.21
N ASP A 837 47.33 57.07 8.79
CA ASP A 837 46.17 57.57 8.04
C ASP A 837 44.87 57.18 8.76
N TYR A 838 43.92 58.12 8.86
CA TYR A 838 42.56 57.84 9.32
C TYR A 838 41.71 57.32 8.15
N TYR A 839 41.12 56.13 8.31
CA TYR A 839 40.27 55.49 7.29
C TYR A 839 38.81 55.48 7.74
N GLU A 840 37.96 56.26 7.08
CA GLU A 840 36.55 56.45 7.46
C GLU A 840 35.75 55.14 7.42
N LEU A 841 35.96 54.28 6.41
CA LEU A 841 35.27 53.00 6.30
C LEU A 841 35.56 52.07 7.49
N ILE A 842 36.82 52.00 7.93
CA ILE A 842 37.22 51.10 9.03
C ILE A 842 36.60 51.57 10.35
N ALA A 843 36.57 52.89 10.59
CA ALA A 843 35.92 53.47 11.75
C ALA A 843 34.42 53.15 11.78
N ASP A 844 33.73 53.28 10.63
CA ASP A 844 32.30 52.99 10.55
C ASP A 844 31.97 51.51 10.65
N VAL A 845 32.81 50.62 10.09
CA VAL A 845 32.70 49.17 10.31
C VAL A 845 32.85 48.85 11.79
N ALA A 846 33.84 49.45 12.48
CA ALA A 846 34.01 49.28 13.91
C ALA A 846 32.78 49.76 14.70
N LYS A 847 32.20 50.92 14.37
CA LYS A 847 30.95 51.43 14.97
C LYS A 847 29.77 50.48 14.72
N HIS A 848 29.59 50.03 13.49
CA HIS A 848 28.46 49.17 13.11
C HIS A 848 28.52 47.81 13.83
N ILE A 849 29.69 47.16 13.86
CA ILE A 849 29.88 45.89 14.59
C ILE A 849 29.62 46.09 16.09
N THR A 850 29.99 47.26 16.63
CA THR A 850 29.74 47.63 18.03
C THR A 850 28.24 47.65 18.37
N ASN A 851 27.43 48.17 17.47
CA ASN A 851 25.98 48.22 17.63
C ASN A 851 25.31 46.89 17.29
N LYS A 852 25.82 46.16 16.29
CA LYS A 852 25.27 44.89 15.79
C LYS A 852 26.36 43.83 15.63
N SER A 853 26.36 42.85 16.54
CA SER A 853 27.33 41.74 16.52
C SER A 853 26.93 40.65 15.52
N TYR A 854 27.90 40.16 14.76
CA TYR A 854 27.76 39.08 13.76
C TYR A 854 28.52 37.81 14.16
N GLY A 855 28.61 37.55 15.46
CA GLY A 855 29.30 36.38 16.04
C GLY A 855 30.28 36.76 17.15
N THR A 856 31.27 35.91 17.38
CA THR A 856 32.26 36.12 18.45
C THR A 856 33.41 37.02 18.00
N SER A 857 33.58 38.14 18.70
CA SER A 857 34.67 39.09 18.51
C SER A 857 35.80 38.86 19.52
N ARG A 858 37.00 39.33 19.18
CA ARG A 858 38.19 39.27 20.05
C ARG A 858 38.77 40.66 20.27
N LEU A 859 39.01 41.01 21.53
CA LEU A 859 39.60 42.27 21.98
C LEU A 859 40.38 42.05 23.27
N LEU A 860 41.54 42.69 23.41
CA LEU A 860 42.33 42.69 24.64
C LEU A 860 41.84 43.82 25.55
N ALA A 861 41.42 43.47 26.77
CA ALA A 861 40.87 44.45 27.70
C ALA A 861 41.94 45.44 28.17
N SER A 862 43.17 44.96 28.41
CA SER A 862 44.31 45.79 28.81
C SER A 862 44.60 46.89 27.79
N TRP A 863 44.43 46.60 26.50
CA TRP A 863 44.63 47.58 25.44
C TRP A 863 43.50 48.64 25.43
N VAL A 864 42.25 48.24 25.67
CA VAL A 864 41.11 49.18 25.73
C VAL A 864 41.29 50.18 26.86
N PHE A 865 41.57 49.70 28.08
CA PHE A 865 41.71 50.60 29.22
C PHE A 865 42.92 51.53 29.10
N LYS A 866 43.96 51.13 28.36
CA LYS A 866 45.15 51.94 28.13
C LYS A 866 44.91 53.06 27.10
N ASN A 867 44.04 52.85 26.11
CA ASN A 867 43.75 53.81 25.04
C ASN A 867 42.32 54.34 25.15
N TRP A 868 41.85 54.50 26.39
CA TRP A 868 40.45 54.80 26.68
C TRP A 868 39.98 56.09 26.03
N ASP A 869 40.74 57.16 26.23
CA ASP A 869 40.45 58.50 25.71
C ASP A 869 40.45 58.49 24.19
N ASP A 870 41.48 57.90 23.58
CA ASP A 870 41.61 57.81 22.12
C ASP A 870 40.44 57.03 21.47
N ILE A 871 39.97 55.94 22.08
CA ILE A 871 38.81 55.18 21.59
C ILE A 871 37.56 56.06 21.61
N GLN A 872 37.36 56.79 22.72
CA GLN A 872 36.20 57.67 22.91
C GLN A 872 36.22 58.85 21.94
N SER A 873 37.34 59.54 21.79
CA SER A 873 37.45 60.75 20.98
C SER A 873 37.56 60.49 19.48
N THR A 874 38.20 59.38 19.08
CA THR A 874 38.56 59.13 17.67
C THR A 874 37.53 58.27 16.95
N ILE A 875 36.96 57.26 17.62
CA ILE A 875 36.08 56.28 16.98
C ILE A 875 34.62 56.48 17.40
N PHE A 876 34.36 56.74 18.68
CA PHE A 876 33.00 56.71 19.24
C PHE A 876 32.56 58.06 19.81
N ASP A 877 32.99 59.16 19.20
CA ASP A 877 32.57 60.50 19.61
C ASP A 877 31.03 60.61 19.57
N GLY A 878 30.43 60.98 20.70
CA GLY A 878 28.97 61.01 20.89
C GLY A 878 28.24 59.67 21.06
N GLU A 879 28.87 58.51 20.84
CA GLU A 879 28.23 57.17 20.92
C GLU A 879 28.94 56.16 21.84
N PHE A 880 29.89 56.61 22.65
CA PHE A 880 30.73 55.75 23.50
C PHE A 880 29.97 54.83 24.47
N GLU A 881 28.75 55.19 24.88
CA GLU A 881 27.89 54.33 25.71
C GLU A 881 27.60 52.96 25.04
N ASN A 882 27.42 52.93 23.71
CA ASN A 882 27.15 51.68 23.00
C ASN A 882 28.36 50.75 23.02
N PHE A 883 29.56 51.32 22.84
CA PHE A 883 30.82 50.60 22.99
C PHE A 883 30.95 50.00 24.39
N MET A 884 30.68 50.80 25.42
CA MET A 884 30.76 50.38 26.81
C MET A 884 29.83 49.22 27.15
N ARG A 885 28.57 49.30 26.70
CA ARG A 885 27.59 48.21 26.89
C ARG A 885 28.02 46.91 26.21
N ARG A 886 28.69 46.98 25.06
CA ARG A 886 29.23 45.80 24.38
C ARG A 886 30.45 45.26 25.12
N PHE A 887 31.40 46.13 25.47
CA PHE A 887 32.64 45.76 26.15
C PHE A 887 32.37 45.04 27.47
N ASP A 888 31.39 45.51 28.25
CA ASP A 888 30.94 44.89 29.50
C ASP A 888 30.48 43.44 29.37
N ARG A 889 30.05 42.99 28.18
CA ARG A 889 29.68 41.59 27.95
C ARG A 889 30.90 40.65 28.06
N TRP A 890 32.12 41.18 27.94
CA TRP A 890 33.37 40.44 28.08
C TRP A 890 33.97 40.45 29.49
N GLU A 891 33.20 40.85 30.50
CA GLU A 891 33.62 40.87 31.91
C GLU A 891 34.37 39.61 32.37
N LYS A 892 33.96 38.43 31.90
CA LYS A 892 34.58 37.14 32.26
C LYS A 892 36.01 36.98 31.76
N HIS A 893 36.41 37.73 30.73
CA HIS A 893 37.71 37.65 30.07
C HIS A 893 38.66 38.78 30.48
N PHE A 894 38.21 39.78 31.23
CA PHE A 894 39.09 40.87 31.66
C PHE A 894 40.23 40.41 32.57
N SER A 895 40.03 39.33 33.31
CA SER A 895 41.08 38.72 34.13
C SER A 895 42.13 37.94 33.32
N ASP A 896 41.91 37.73 32.02
CA ASP A 896 42.83 36.95 31.18
C ASP A 896 44.13 37.74 30.92
N ASP A 897 44.05 39.07 30.82
CA ASP A 897 45.19 39.96 30.56
C ASP A 897 45.38 41.10 31.58
N ILE A 898 44.43 41.33 32.49
CA ILE A 898 44.54 42.31 33.58
C ILE A 898 44.40 41.63 34.93
N ASN A 899 45.38 41.84 35.80
CA ASN A 899 45.43 41.30 37.16
C ASN A 899 45.84 42.39 38.16
N VAL A 900 45.93 41.99 39.43
CA VAL A 900 46.24 42.90 40.54
C VAL A 900 47.57 43.62 40.33
N ASP A 901 48.56 42.98 39.72
CA ASP A 901 49.92 43.50 39.60
C ASP A 901 50.07 44.51 38.45
N ASN A 902 49.35 44.32 37.33
CA ASN A 902 49.49 45.16 36.13
C ASN A 902 48.39 46.23 35.96
N VAL A 903 47.33 46.22 36.78
CA VAL A 903 46.16 47.11 36.61
C VAL A 903 46.52 48.60 36.51
N VAL A 904 47.53 49.06 37.26
CA VAL A 904 47.93 50.47 37.25
C VAL A 904 48.59 50.87 35.93
N ASP A 905 49.37 49.96 35.34
CA ASP A 905 50.09 50.20 34.09
C ASP A 905 49.17 50.05 32.87
N SER A 906 48.17 49.18 32.96
CA SER A 906 47.23 48.87 31.87
C SER A 906 46.04 49.83 31.76
N VAL A 907 45.90 50.81 32.65
CA VAL A 907 44.72 51.69 32.70
C VAL A 907 45.10 53.15 32.57
N ASP A 908 44.44 53.91 31.71
CA ASP A 908 44.69 55.34 31.56
C ASP A 908 44.41 56.14 32.86
N LEU A 909 45.17 57.21 33.10
CA LEU A 909 44.88 58.16 34.17
C LEU A 909 43.52 58.87 33.94
N ALA A 910 43.18 59.18 32.69
CA ALA A 910 41.94 59.85 32.30
C ALA A 910 40.68 59.11 32.81
N LEU A 911 40.74 57.77 32.76
CA LEU A 911 39.67 56.88 33.26
C LEU A 911 39.28 57.20 34.70
N PHE A 912 40.23 57.53 35.56
CA PHE A 912 39.93 57.85 36.96
C PHE A 912 39.69 59.33 37.20
N THR A 913 40.07 60.24 36.31
CA THR A 913 39.80 61.67 36.52
C THR A 913 38.39 62.09 36.11
N GLU A 914 37.80 61.42 35.11
CA GLU A 914 36.54 61.84 34.49
C GLU A 914 35.30 61.09 35.00
N ILE A 915 35.47 59.87 35.52
CA ILE A 915 34.35 58.98 35.82
C ILE A 915 33.68 59.30 37.16
N ASP A 916 32.35 59.45 37.15
CA ASP A 916 31.56 59.63 38.37
C ASP A 916 31.11 58.31 39.02
N ILE A 917 30.75 58.34 40.32
CA ILE A 917 30.30 57.18 41.11
C ILE A 917 29.12 56.48 40.44
N LYS A 918 28.26 57.24 39.74
CA LYS A 918 27.11 56.71 39.01
C LYS A 918 27.51 55.87 37.79
N GLU A 919 28.49 56.33 37.02
CA GLU A 919 28.99 55.62 35.83
C GLU A 919 29.75 54.34 36.21
N GLN A 920 30.49 54.36 37.32
CA GLN A 920 31.15 53.16 37.87
C GLN A 920 30.18 52.05 38.28
N GLN A 921 28.97 52.41 38.72
CA GLN A 921 27.94 51.43 39.08
C GLN A 921 27.17 50.94 37.85
N GLN A 922 27.15 51.73 36.78
CA GLN A 922 26.46 51.42 35.53
C GLN A 922 27.25 50.40 34.69
N TYR A 923 28.58 50.52 34.62
CA TYR A 923 29.41 49.67 33.77
C TYR A 923 30.29 48.66 34.55
N LYS A 924 30.23 47.40 34.14
CA LYS A 924 30.93 46.27 34.75
C LYS A 924 32.44 46.33 34.56
N SER A 925 32.91 46.78 33.40
CA SER A 925 34.33 47.01 33.07
C SER A 925 34.98 48.02 34.02
N LEU A 926 34.32 49.16 34.24
CA LEU A 926 34.77 50.18 35.19
C LEU A 926 34.79 49.65 36.62
N LYS A 927 33.73 48.94 37.02
CA LYS A 927 33.68 48.29 38.33
C LYS A 927 34.81 47.28 38.52
N PHE A 928 35.08 46.44 37.52
CA PHE A 928 36.15 45.45 37.55
C PHE A 928 37.52 46.10 37.79
N VAL A 929 37.88 47.11 37.00
CA VAL A 929 39.17 47.80 37.13
C VAL A 929 39.28 48.54 38.47
N CYS A 930 38.21 49.18 38.92
CA CYS A 930 38.17 49.83 40.23
C CYS A 930 38.37 48.81 41.37
N ASP A 931 37.63 47.71 41.37
CA ASP A 931 37.72 46.67 42.40
C ASP A 931 39.11 46.00 42.41
N LEU A 932 39.70 45.79 41.22
CA LEU A 932 41.03 45.22 41.08
C LEU A 932 42.13 46.18 41.57
N THR A 933 41.97 47.48 41.31
CA THR A 933 42.86 48.53 41.82
C THR A 933 42.75 48.66 43.34
N VAL A 934 41.54 48.55 43.90
CA VAL A 934 41.35 48.49 45.36
C VAL A 934 42.03 47.25 45.95
N LYS A 935 41.88 46.07 45.33
CA LYS A 935 42.61 44.85 45.75
C LYS A 935 44.13 45.01 45.67
N ARG A 936 44.64 45.73 44.65
CA ARG A 936 46.06 46.07 44.54
C ARG A 936 46.49 46.83 45.78
N PHE A 937 45.76 47.87 46.19
CA PHE A 937 46.04 48.59 47.44
C PHE A 937 45.84 47.74 48.71
N GLU A 938 44.93 46.76 48.75
CA GLU A 938 44.83 45.81 49.89
C GLU A 938 46.10 44.98 50.09
N ASN A 939 46.81 44.66 49.01
CA ASN A 939 48.01 43.83 49.01
C ASN A 939 49.32 44.62 49.16
N PHE A 940 49.25 45.94 49.29
CA PHE A 940 50.44 46.78 49.39
C PHE A 940 51.25 46.51 50.66
N SER A 941 52.54 46.31 50.48
CA SER A 941 53.54 46.26 51.55
C SER A 941 53.79 47.65 52.16
N THR A 942 54.38 47.67 53.35
CA THR A 942 54.82 48.92 54.01
C THR A 942 55.72 49.78 53.10
N THR A 943 56.60 49.17 52.29
CA THR A 943 57.51 49.88 51.37
C THR A 943 56.79 50.50 50.18
N GLU A 944 55.76 49.82 49.63
CA GLU A 944 54.96 50.34 48.53
C GLU A 944 54.08 51.51 48.99
N TRP A 945 53.46 51.40 50.16
CA TRP A 945 52.72 52.50 50.77
C TRP A 945 53.63 53.72 51.03
N ALA A 946 54.82 53.50 51.57
CA ALA A 946 55.79 54.58 51.78
C ALA A 946 56.18 55.26 50.46
N SER A 947 56.39 54.48 49.39
CA SER A 947 56.71 55.01 48.06
C SER A 947 55.57 55.88 47.50
N ILE A 948 54.31 55.48 47.67
CA ILE A 948 53.16 56.30 47.25
C ILE A 948 53.07 57.59 48.05
N PHE A 949 53.26 57.54 49.37
CA PHE A 949 53.13 58.74 50.21
C PHE A 949 54.20 59.79 49.91
N ASP A 950 55.37 59.34 49.44
CA ASP A 950 56.50 60.21 49.13
C ASP A 950 56.53 60.65 47.65
N LYS A 951 55.94 59.89 46.71
CA LYS A 951 56.00 60.17 45.26
C LYS A 951 54.66 60.63 44.69
N LYS A 952 54.69 61.67 43.85
CA LYS A 952 53.53 62.11 43.04
C LYS A 952 53.25 61.21 41.83
N ASN A 953 53.23 59.90 42.02
CA ASN A 953 53.10 58.91 40.95
C ASN A 953 51.63 58.63 40.59
N LYS A 954 51.41 57.83 39.52
CA LYS A 954 50.07 57.45 39.03
C LYS A 954 49.25 56.74 40.11
N GLU A 955 49.89 55.90 40.91
CA GLU A 955 49.26 55.16 42.02
C GLU A 955 48.76 56.10 43.13
N GLU A 956 49.50 57.15 43.49
CA GLU A 956 49.07 58.16 44.46
C GLU A 956 47.78 58.85 44.00
N LYS A 957 47.72 59.22 42.72
CA LYS A 957 46.53 59.85 42.13
C LYS A 957 45.33 58.90 42.15
N PHE A 958 45.52 57.63 41.80
CA PHE A 958 44.48 56.60 41.87
C PHE A 958 43.98 56.38 43.30
N PHE A 959 44.89 56.26 44.26
CA PHE A 959 44.54 56.08 45.67
C PHE A 959 43.73 57.26 46.21
N LYS A 960 44.19 58.50 45.96
CA LYS A 960 43.48 59.71 46.38
C LYS A 960 42.11 59.83 45.73
N HIS A 961 42.00 59.56 44.43
CA HIS A 961 40.72 59.61 43.73
C HIS A 961 39.73 58.58 44.31
N LEU A 962 40.15 57.31 44.46
CA LEU A 962 39.32 56.25 45.03
C LEU A 962 38.94 56.52 46.49
N TYR A 963 39.81 57.18 47.25
CA TYR A 963 39.49 57.63 48.61
C TYR A 963 38.38 58.69 48.62
N VAL A 964 38.51 59.74 47.80
CA VAL A 964 37.50 60.82 47.70
C VAL A 964 36.14 60.27 47.26
N LYS A 965 36.14 59.30 46.34
CA LYS A 965 34.92 58.60 45.88
C LYS A 965 34.40 57.54 46.88
N GLY A 966 35.03 57.37 48.03
CA GLY A 966 34.56 56.50 49.12
C GLY A 966 34.76 55.00 48.89
N LYS A 967 35.65 54.59 47.98
CA LYS A 967 35.90 53.19 47.60
C LYS A 967 37.00 52.51 48.41
N ILE A 968 37.92 53.30 49.00
CA ILE A 968 38.95 52.77 49.89
C ILE A 968 38.29 52.33 51.20
N SER A 969 38.40 51.04 51.51
CA SER A 969 37.81 50.45 52.71
C SER A 969 38.57 50.87 53.97
N ASN A 970 37.86 50.95 55.10
CA ASN A 970 38.51 51.15 56.40
C ASN A 970 39.48 50.00 56.74
N ARG A 971 39.37 48.84 56.08
CA ARG A 971 40.29 47.71 56.28
C ARG A 971 41.70 48.05 55.78
N ILE A 972 41.82 48.68 54.61
CA ILE A 972 43.11 49.14 54.07
C ILE A 972 43.74 50.16 55.02
N LEU A 973 42.97 51.17 55.41
CA LEU A 973 43.44 52.25 56.28
C LEU A 973 43.79 51.78 57.70
N LYS A 974 43.20 50.67 58.17
CA LYS A 974 43.48 50.04 59.47
C LYS A 974 44.52 48.92 59.41
N SER A 975 45.10 48.62 58.25
CA SER A 975 46.11 47.56 58.09
C SER A 975 47.42 47.93 58.79
N SER A 976 48.19 46.93 59.22
CA SER A 976 49.50 47.15 59.86
C SER A 976 50.46 47.87 58.92
N ASP A 977 50.49 47.47 57.64
CA ASP A 977 51.38 48.04 56.64
C ASP A 977 51.07 49.50 56.34
N PHE A 978 49.80 49.84 56.14
CA PHE A 978 49.37 51.22 55.94
C PHE A 978 49.69 52.09 57.15
N ASN A 979 49.36 51.61 58.37
CA ASN A 979 49.62 52.39 59.59
C ASN A 979 51.12 52.55 59.87
N THR A 980 51.96 51.57 59.52
CA THR A 980 53.42 51.67 59.67
C THR A 980 54.01 52.62 58.63
N ALA A 981 53.55 52.57 57.38
CA ALA A 981 53.95 53.54 56.35
C ALA A 981 53.49 54.96 56.70
N TYR A 982 52.28 55.10 57.24
CA TYR A 982 51.75 56.38 57.73
C TYR A 982 52.58 56.90 58.91
N GLU A 983 52.92 56.04 59.86
CA GLU A 983 53.81 56.36 60.98
C GLU A 983 55.16 56.89 60.47
N ASN A 984 55.79 56.19 59.53
CA ASN A 984 57.03 56.61 58.89
C ASN A 984 56.88 57.97 58.19
N HIS A 985 55.80 58.19 57.44
CA HIS A 985 55.55 59.46 56.76
C HIS A 985 55.34 60.60 57.76
N MET A 986 54.61 60.37 58.86
CA MET A 986 54.45 61.36 59.93
C MET A 986 55.78 61.67 60.63
N TYR A 987 56.66 60.69 60.82
CA TYR A 987 58.01 60.96 61.30
C TYR A 987 58.81 61.83 60.35
N LYS A 988 58.75 61.58 59.04
CA LYS A 988 59.42 62.40 58.03
C LYS A 988 58.93 63.86 58.04
N ILE A 989 57.64 64.08 58.31
CA ILE A 989 57.08 65.42 58.48
C ILE A 989 57.69 66.12 59.71
N ILE A 990 57.86 65.41 60.83
CA ILE A 990 58.45 65.96 62.07
C ILE A 990 59.96 66.19 61.94
N SER A 991 60.68 65.30 61.26
CA SER A 991 62.13 65.47 61.02
C SER A 991 62.44 66.56 60.00
N GLY A 992 61.43 67.15 59.35
CA GLY A 992 61.60 68.19 58.34
C GLY A 992 62.00 67.65 56.96
N GLU A 993 61.95 66.34 56.74
CA GLU A 993 62.26 65.70 55.44
C GLU A 993 61.19 65.95 54.37
N VAL A 994 59.98 66.38 54.76
CA VAL A 994 58.85 66.66 53.86
C VAL A 994 58.37 68.10 54.05
N GLU A 995 58.71 69.00 53.12
CA GLU A 995 58.35 70.43 53.22
C GLU A 995 56.93 70.76 52.74
N ASN A 996 56.40 70.01 51.77
CA ASN A 996 55.10 70.27 51.12
C ASN A 996 54.18 69.04 51.18
N TYR A 997 53.49 68.86 52.29
CA TYR A 997 52.47 67.82 52.49
C TYR A 997 51.04 68.39 52.35
N ASP A 998 50.14 67.61 51.76
CA ASP A 998 48.71 67.94 51.74
C ASP A 998 48.12 67.77 53.16
N SER A 999 48.01 68.87 53.88
CA SER A 999 47.51 68.84 55.25
C SER A 999 46.04 68.43 55.36
N SER A 1000 45.25 68.52 54.29
CA SER A 1000 43.81 68.27 54.34
C SER A 1000 43.49 66.77 54.39
N PHE A 1001 44.03 65.99 53.43
CA PHE A 1001 43.86 64.54 53.35
C PHE A 1001 44.34 63.82 54.62
N TRP A 1002 45.56 64.14 55.09
CA TRP A 1002 46.15 63.48 56.26
C TRP A 1002 45.42 63.79 57.56
N LYS A 1003 44.95 65.04 57.75
CA LYS A 1003 44.12 65.40 58.92
C LYS A 1003 42.79 64.68 58.90
N GLU A 1004 42.18 64.54 57.72
CA GLU A 1004 40.88 63.90 57.57
C GLU A 1004 40.91 62.43 58.02
N LEU A 1005 42.00 61.70 57.75
CA LEU A 1005 42.16 60.30 58.19
C LEU A 1005 42.14 60.15 59.71
N VAL A 1006 42.70 61.12 60.45
CA VAL A 1006 42.74 61.14 61.92
C VAL A 1006 41.40 61.58 62.49
N ILE A 1007 40.80 62.64 61.94
CA ILE A 1007 39.53 63.21 62.42
C ILE A 1007 38.36 62.24 62.21
N LYS A 1008 38.30 61.55 61.06
CA LYS A 1008 37.23 60.59 60.75
C LYS A 1008 37.45 59.19 61.33
N GLU A 1009 38.41 59.04 62.26
CA GLU A 1009 38.77 57.76 62.93
C GLU A 1009 39.00 56.59 61.95
N ARG A 1010 39.58 56.89 60.77
CA ARG A 1010 39.74 55.92 59.68
C ARG A 1010 40.92 54.97 59.92
N LEU A 1011 41.87 55.36 60.76
CA LEU A 1011 43.07 54.60 61.13
C LEU A 1011 42.84 53.72 62.38
N ASN A 1012 43.77 52.82 62.69
CA ASN A 1012 43.65 51.95 63.86
C ASN A 1012 43.92 52.75 65.15
N VAL A 1013 42.96 52.80 66.08
CA VAL A 1013 43.07 53.60 67.32
C VAL A 1013 44.28 53.20 68.16
N ASN A 1014 44.65 51.92 68.25
CA ASN A 1014 45.83 51.49 69.00
C ASN A 1014 47.12 51.90 68.28
N SER A 1015 47.15 51.84 66.95
CA SER A 1015 48.26 52.36 66.16
C SER A 1015 48.36 53.88 66.31
N LEU A 1016 47.25 54.62 66.25
CA LEU A 1016 47.23 56.06 66.49
C LEU A 1016 47.77 56.41 67.88
N LYS A 1017 47.37 55.67 68.93
CA LYS A 1017 47.94 55.85 70.28
C LYS A 1017 49.45 55.65 70.29
N ARG A 1018 49.95 54.58 69.66
CA ARG A 1018 51.39 54.31 69.55
C ARG A 1018 52.10 55.45 68.79
N ILE A 1019 51.63 55.75 67.58
CA ILE A 1019 52.19 56.77 66.68
C ILE A 1019 52.25 58.11 67.40
N PHE A 1020 51.14 58.57 67.96
CA PHE A 1020 51.09 59.86 68.64
C PHE A 1020 51.85 59.88 69.97
N ASN A 1021 52.02 58.75 70.67
CA ASN A 1021 52.93 58.66 71.81
C ASN A 1021 54.39 58.81 71.38
N VAL A 1022 54.83 58.22 70.27
CA VAL A 1022 56.21 58.36 69.78
C VAL A 1022 56.44 59.72 69.13
N ILE A 1023 55.45 60.26 68.41
CA ILE A 1023 55.46 61.65 67.93
C ILE A 1023 55.61 62.60 69.12
N LEU A 1024 54.85 62.40 70.20
CA LEU A 1024 54.99 63.20 71.40
C LEU A 1024 56.39 63.07 72.01
N ASP A 1025 56.87 61.84 72.20
CA ASP A 1025 58.21 61.58 72.77
C ASP A 1025 59.30 62.33 71.99
N LYS A 1026 59.24 62.27 70.66
CA LYS A 1026 60.13 63.06 69.80
C LYS A 1026 59.92 64.57 69.97
N LEU A 1027 58.69 65.07 69.97
CA LEU A 1027 58.43 66.50 70.18
C LEU A 1027 58.98 66.99 71.54
N LEU A 1028 58.98 66.15 72.58
CA LEU A 1028 59.51 66.50 73.90
C LEU A 1028 61.05 66.45 73.97
N HIS A 1029 61.69 65.61 73.16
CA HIS A 1029 63.14 65.34 73.20
C HIS A 1029 63.94 65.91 72.01
N PHE A 1030 63.30 66.62 71.07
CA PHE A 1030 63.98 67.25 69.93
C PHE A 1030 64.63 68.59 70.32
N ASP A 1031 65.90 68.79 69.95
CA ASP A 1031 66.70 69.99 70.25
C ASP A 1031 66.35 71.23 69.41
N HIS A 1032 65.42 71.12 68.44
CA HIS A 1032 64.99 72.24 67.59
C HIS A 1032 63.69 72.88 68.08
N SER A 1033 63.55 74.20 67.88
CA SER A 1033 62.31 74.92 68.16
C SER A 1033 61.17 74.40 67.29
N ILE A 1034 60.21 73.71 67.91
CA ILE A 1034 59.06 73.12 67.20
C ILE A 1034 58.26 74.22 66.50
N LYS A 1035 57.97 74.06 65.20
CA LYS A 1035 57.16 75.04 64.46
C LYS A 1035 55.70 74.91 64.88
N ILE A 1036 55.05 76.05 65.13
CA ILE A 1036 53.63 76.11 65.53
C ILE A 1036 52.72 75.48 64.46
N LYS A 1037 53.08 75.57 63.17
CA LYS A 1037 52.36 74.93 62.06
C LYS A 1037 52.31 73.40 62.19
N GLU A 1038 53.38 72.77 62.64
CA GLU A 1038 53.48 71.32 62.85
C GLU A 1038 52.71 70.89 64.11
N LEU A 1039 52.79 71.67 65.20
CA LEU A 1039 51.99 71.44 66.41
C LEU A 1039 50.48 71.51 66.11
N LEU A 1040 50.04 72.47 65.30
CA LEU A 1040 48.65 72.58 64.86
C LEU A 1040 48.26 71.47 63.89
N PHE A 1041 49.20 70.92 63.11
CA PHE A 1041 48.96 69.76 62.26
C PHE A 1041 48.68 68.50 63.09
N PHE A 1042 49.49 68.25 64.13
CA PHE A 1042 49.35 67.07 65.00
C PHE A 1042 48.35 67.24 66.15
N LYS A 1043 47.77 68.44 66.35
CA LYS A 1043 46.85 68.79 67.44
C LYS A 1043 45.82 67.69 67.73
N GLU A 1044 44.99 67.35 66.75
CA GLU A 1044 43.90 66.40 66.95
C GLU A 1044 44.41 65.00 67.31
N GLY A 1045 45.56 64.62 66.77
CA GLY A 1045 46.22 63.36 67.09
C GLY A 1045 46.77 63.31 68.51
N LEU A 1046 47.52 64.35 68.90
CA LEU A 1046 48.12 64.49 70.22
C LEU A 1046 47.03 64.53 71.31
N LEU A 1047 45.97 65.32 71.14
CA LEU A 1047 44.97 65.51 72.19
C LEU A 1047 43.96 64.35 72.29
N ASN A 1048 43.70 63.62 71.20
CA ASN A 1048 42.70 62.55 71.21
C ASN A 1048 43.31 61.15 71.41
N TYR A 1049 44.55 60.93 70.96
CA TYR A 1049 45.14 59.59 70.95
C TYR A 1049 46.41 59.45 71.79
N CYS A 1050 47.09 60.53 72.18
CA CYS A 1050 48.29 60.39 73.01
C CYS A 1050 47.92 60.18 74.50
N SER A 1051 48.21 59.00 75.05
CA SER A 1051 48.04 58.71 76.48
C SER A 1051 49.16 59.32 77.32
N ASN A 1052 50.35 59.47 76.73
CA ASN A 1052 51.53 59.99 77.40
C ASN A 1052 51.49 61.52 77.57
N PHE A 1053 50.61 62.20 76.82
CA PHE A 1053 50.42 63.66 76.89
C PHE A 1053 50.13 64.16 78.31
N TRP A 1054 49.44 63.36 79.11
CA TRP A 1054 49.15 63.67 80.52
C TRP A 1054 50.25 63.16 81.47
N LYS A 1055 50.91 62.05 81.12
CA LYS A 1055 51.91 61.41 81.96
C LYS A 1055 53.19 62.26 82.04
N TYR A 1056 53.63 62.81 80.92
CA TYR A 1056 54.77 63.74 80.83
C TYR A 1056 54.30 65.19 80.92
N SER A 1057 53.42 65.47 81.89
CA SER A 1057 52.78 66.79 82.00
C SER A 1057 53.80 67.91 82.21
N SER A 1058 54.87 67.70 82.99
CA SER A 1058 55.99 68.62 83.16
C SER A 1058 56.65 68.97 81.81
N GLU A 1059 57.01 67.97 81.02
CA GLU A 1059 57.71 68.15 79.76
C GLU A 1059 56.78 68.74 78.68
N VAL A 1060 55.52 68.32 78.64
CA VAL A 1060 54.49 68.89 77.75
C VAL A 1060 54.23 70.36 78.08
N GLN A 1061 54.19 70.71 79.37
CA GLN A 1061 54.12 72.11 79.79
C GLN A 1061 55.31 72.89 79.23
N ARG A 1062 56.53 72.41 79.44
CA ARG A 1062 57.77 73.09 79.02
C ARG A 1062 57.93 73.21 77.50
N GLN A 1063 57.77 72.11 76.76
CA GLN A 1063 58.17 72.01 75.36
C GLN A 1063 57.02 72.26 74.37
N ILE A 1064 55.76 72.13 74.79
CA ILE A 1064 54.59 72.31 73.90
C ILE A 1064 53.76 73.51 74.34
N LEU A 1065 53.31 73.55 75.61
CA LEU A 1065 52.37 74.57 76.06
C LEU A 1065 53.02 75.94 76.23
N ILE A 1066 54.23 76.05 76.79
CA ILE A 1066 54.94 77.35 76.91
C ILE A 1066 55.26 77.97 75.54
N PRO A 1067 55.81 77.24 74.54
CA PRO A 1067 56.01 77.78 73.20
C PRO A 1067 54.71 78.19 72.51
N LEU A 1068 53.62 77.43 72.71
CA LEU A 1068 52.31 77.82 72.21
C LEU A 1068 51.79 79.08 72.91
N LEU A 1069 51.94 79.21 74.23
CA LEU A 1069 51.52 80.40 75.00
C LEU A 1069 52.20 81.68 74.52
N LYS A 1070 53.46 81.60 74.07
CA LYS A 1070 54.18 82.71 73.41
C LYS A 1070 53.56 83.11 72.06
N ASN A 1071 52.64 82.33 71.49
CA ASN A 1071 51.87 82.65 70.29
C ASN A 1071 50.35 82.53 70.55
N LYS A 1072 49.72 83.68 70.82
CA LYS A 1072 48.29 83.79 71.17
C LYS A 1072 47.36 83.00 70.23
N LYS A 1073 47.46 83.19 68.91
CA LYS A 1073 46.59 82.49 67.94
C LYS A 1073 46.88 80.99 67.87
N GLY A 1074 48.14 80.59 67.99
CA GLY A 1074 48.54 79.19 68.01
C GLY A 1074 48.00 78.46 69.24
N PHE A 1075 48.11 79.09 70.41
CA PHE A 1075 47.56 78.55 71.65
C PHE A 1075 46.05 78.42 71.62
N GLU A 1076 45.34 79.50 71.22
CA GLU A 1076 43.88 79.50 71.09
C GLU A 1076 43.40 78.37 70.17
N ASN A 1077 43.98 78.26 68.98
CA ASN A 1077 43.65 77.19 68.04
C ASN A 1077 43.96 75.80 68.58
N PHE A 1078 44.98 75.65 69.44
CA PHE A 1078 45.34 74.38 70.05
C PHE A 1078 44.38 73.94 71.16
N ILE A 1079 43.85 74.87 71.95
CA ILE A 1079 43.01 74.54 73.13
C ILE A 1079 41.51 74.42 72.81
N ILE A 1080 41.01 75.05 71.75
CA ILE A 1080 39.59 75.04 71.39
C ILE A 1080 39.08 73.60 71.28
N GLY A 1081 38.03 73.30 72.07
CA GLY A 1081 37.31 72.01 72.10
C GLY A 1081 37.99 70.91 72.92
N ASN A 1082 39.13 71.20 73.57
CA ASN A 1082 39.89 70.24 74.38
C ASN A 1082 40.30 70.81 75.75
N GLU A 1083 39.53 71.77 76.27
CA GLU A 1083 39.85 72.57 77.45
C GLU A 1083 40.08 71.71 78.70
N ASP A 1084 39.19 70.76 78.97
CA ASP A 1084 39.27 69.87 80.13
C ASP A 1084 40.54 68.99 80.11
N LYS A 1085 41.00 68.61 78.91
CA LYS A 1085 42.20 67.81 78.72
C LYS A 1085 43.46 68.62 79.03
N ILE A 1086 43.49 69.88 78.59
CA ILE A 1086 44.60 70.81 78.88
C ILE A 1086 44.63 71.17 80.38
N ILE A 1087 43.48 71.35 81.02
CA ILE A 1087 43.39 71.55 82.49
C ILE A 1087 44.04 70.40 83.26
N ARG A 1088 43.83 69.15 82.82
CA ARG A 1088 44.47 67.99 83.46
C ARG A 1088 45.99 68.06 83.38
N VAL A 1089 46.56 68.49 82.27
CA VAL A 1089 48.02 68.66 82.13
C VAL A 1089 48.54 69.71 83.11
N PHE A 1090 47.86 70.85 83.24
CA PHE A 1090 48.23 71.90 84.20
C PHE A 1090 48.03 71.50 85.67
N LYS A 1091 47.16 70.54 85.97
CA LYS A 1091 46.95 70.02 87.34
C LYS A 1091 47.94 68.92 87.73
N ALA A 1092 48.51 68.21 86.74
CA ALA A 1092 49.32 67.02 86.98
C ALA A 1092 50.76 67.32 87.37
N SER A 1093 51.28 68.50 87.03
CA SER A 1093 52.60 68.97 87.45
C SER A 1093 52.57 70.45 87.81
N ASP A 1094 53.22 70.78 88.94
CA ASP A 1094 53.41 72.15 89.42
C ASP A 1094 54.80 72.71 89.05
N GLU A 1095 55.65 71.93 88.38
CA GLU A 1095 57.10 72.20 88.22
C GLU A 1095 57.41 73.48 87.43
N TYR A 1096 56.67 73.74 86.34
CA TYR A 1096 56.85 74.93 85.49
C TYR A 1096 55.75 75.98 85.70
N ILE A 1097 55.04 75.94 86.83
CA ILE A 1097 53.94 76.88 87.09
C ILE A 1097 54.39 78.34 87.02
N HIS A 1098 55.62 78.66 87.43
CA HIS A 1098 56.15 80.02 87.35
C HIS A 1098 56.36 80.46 85.90
N ASP A 1099 57.04 79.65 85.09
CA ASP A 1099 57.32 79.96 83.68
C ASP A 1099 56.02 80.02 82.86
N ILE A 1100 55.05 79.15 83.16
CA ILE A 1100 53.72 79.21 82.56
C ILE A 1100 53.00 80.48 82.99
N LYS A 1101 53.06 80.85 84.28
CA LYS A 1101 52.47 82.09 84.81
C LYS A 1101 53.11 83.33 84.18
N GLU A 1102 54.41 83.32 83.94
CA GLU A 1102 55.13 84.41 83.28
C GLU A 1102 54.79 84.50 81.80
N ALA A 1103 54.83 83.38 81.06
CA ALA A 1103 54.40 83.32 79.67
C ALA A 1103 52.91 83.69 79.49
N MET A 1104 52.08 83.37 80.49
CA MET A 1104 50.70 83.82 80.61
C MET A 1104 50.62 85.31 80.96
N LYS A 1105 51.38 85.86 81.91
CA LYS A 1105 51.39 87.30 82.22
C LYS A 1105 51.86 88.14 81.02
N GLU A 1106 52.99 87.79 80.40
CA GLU A 1106 53.52 88.48 79.20
C GLU A 1106 52.51 88.52 78.05
N ASN A 1107 51.59 87.55 77.95
CA ASN A 1107 50.55 87.49 76.92
C ASN A 1107 49.12 87.84 77.40
N LEU A 1108 48.87 87.98 78.71
CA LEU A 1108 47.56 88.19 79.33
C LEU A 1108 47.46 89.47 80.20
N ASP A 1109 48.54 90.25 80.39
CA ASP A 1109 48.53 91.59 81.04
C ASP A 1109 48.07 92.73 80.10
N THR A 1110 47.33 92.40 79.05
CA THR A 1110 46.53 93.38 78.29
C THR A 1110 45.07 92.93 78.27
N ASP A 1111 44.25 93.60 79.08
CA ASP A 1111 42.77 93.59 79.16
C ASP A 1111 42.06 92.43 78.45
N ILE A 1112 41.88 91.32 79.18
CA ILE A 1112 40.99 90.23 78.80
C ILE A 1112 39.62 90.44 79.44
N GLU A 1113 38.94 91.52 79.08
CA GLU A 1113 37.54 91.68 79.46
C GLU A 1113 36.53 91.08 78.48
N ALA A 1114 36.87 90.73 77.24
CA ALA A 1114 35.82 90.33 76.28
C ALA A 1114 35.77 88.86 75.79
N HIS A 1115 36.75 88.26 75.12
CA HIS A 1115 36.45 87.05 74.31
C HIS A 1115 37.51 85.94 74.36
N ASN A 1116 37.50 85.09 75.41
CA ASN A 1116 38.00 83.71 75.29
C ASN A 1116 37.59 82.85 76.50
N ASN A 1117 36.41 82.23 76.40
CA ASN A 1117 35.87 81.36 77.45
C ASN A 1117 36.79 80.17 77.73
N SER A 1118 37.43 79.59 76.71
CA SER A 1118 38.29 78.41 76.85
C SER A 1118 39.58 78.69 77.63
N ALA A 1119 40.33 79.74 77.28
CA ALA A 1119 41.53 80.13 78.01
C ALA A 1119 41.19 80.59 79.45
N LYS A 1120 40.12 81.40 79.62
CA LYS A 1120 39.62 81.80 80.96
C LYS A 1120 39.21 80.59 81.80
N TYR A 1121 38.55 79.61 81.19
CA TYR A 1121 38.12 78.38 81.86
C TYR A 1121 39.31 77.52 82.30
N ILE A 1122 40.36 77.42 81.49
CA ILE A 1122 41.61 76.75 81.88
C ILE A 1122 42.29 77.46 83.06
N ILE A 1123 42.40 78.80 83.00
CA ILE A 1123 43.02 79.61 84.08
C ILE A 1123 42.24 79.46 85.38
N ASN A 1124 40.90 79.60 85.34
CA ASN A 1124 40.06 79.54 86.54
C ASN A 1124 40.06 78.16 87.22
N ASN A 1125 40.33 77.09 86.46
CA ASN A 1125 40.30 75.72 86.97
C ASN A 1125 41.68 75.13 87.27
N THR A 1126 42.75 75.91 87.22
CA THR A 1126 44.13 75.46 87.51
C THR A 1126 44.73 76.25 88.68
N LYS A 1127 45.73 75.69 89.38
CA LYS A 1127 46.40 76.38 90.50
C LYS A 1127 47.04 77.72 90.08
N ILE A 1128 47.36 77.85 88.79
CA ILE A 1128 47.89 79.05 88.14
C ILE A 1128 46.91 80.23 88.31
N GLY A 1129 45.60 80.01 88.15
CA GLY A 1129 44.59 81.05 88.37
C GLY A 1129 44.53 81.55 89.81
N ASN A 1130 44.76 80.67 90.79
CA ASN A 1130 44.82 81.08 92.20
C ASN A 1130 46.10 81.87 92.52
N LEU A 1131 47.22 81.52 91.89
CA LEU A 1131 48.51 82.23 92.03
C LEU A 1131 48.55 83.59 91.30
N ILE A 1132 47.80 83.76 90.21
CA ILE A 1132 47.61 85.05 89.55
C ILE A 1132 46.66 85.93 90.39
N LYS A 1133 45.61 85.34 90.99
CA LYS A 1133 44.69 86.05 91.90
C LYS A 1133 45.35 86.46 93.23
N SER A 1134 46.29 85.67 93.76
CA SER A 1134 47.02 85.99 95.00
C SER A 1134 48.05 87.11 94.81
N ASP A 1135 48.70 87.19 93.65
CA ASP A 1135 49.62 88.29 93.32
C ASP A 1135 48.87 89.60 93.15
N LYS A 1136 47.73 89.61 92.44
CA LYS A 1136 46.87 90.81 92.34
C LYS A 1136 46.36 91.30 93.71
N LYS A 1137 46.18 90.41 94.69
CA LYS A 1137 45.83 90.77 96.07
C LYS A 1137 47.03 91.25 96.92
N LYS A 1138 48.26 90.91 96.55
CA LYS A 1138 49.48 91.42 97.20
C LYS A 1138 49.84 92.79 96.63
N GLU A 1139 49.74 92.97 95.31
CA GLU A 1139 49.90 94.29 94.65
C GLU A 1139 48.83 95.29 95.12
N SER A 1140 47.57 94.87 95.34
CA SER A 1140 46.52 95.76 95.87
C SER A 1140 46.67 96.12 97.36
N ASN A 1141 47.43 95.36 98.16
CA ASN A 1141 47.63 95.62 99.59
C ASN A 1141 48.92 96.41 99.87
N GLU A 1142 49.84 96.52 98.91
CA GLU A 1142 51.00 97.41 98.97
C GLU A 1142 50.63 98.86 98.61
N ASP A 1143 49.58 99.08 97.80
CA ASP A 1143 49.05 100.42 97.47
C ASP A 1143 48.22 101.10 98.59
N ASP A 1144 47.71 100.36 99.58
CA ASP A 1144 46.90 100.92 100.70
C ASP A 1144 47.74 101.35 101.93
N ASN A 1145 49.07 101.13 101.92
CA ASN A 1145 49.99 101.50 103.02
C ASN A 1145 50.91 102.72 102.71
N GLU A 1146 50.70 103.41 101.58
CA GLU A 1146 51.22 104.78 101.36
C GLU A 1146 50.06 105.80 101.32
N LYS A 1147 49.60 106.20 102.51
CA LYS A 1147 49.04 107.53 102.80
C LYS A 1147 49.34 107.95 104.23
#